data_AF-A0A3D2TGQ5-F1
#
_entry.id   AF-A0A3D2TGQ5-F1
#
_cell.length_a   1.000
_cell.length_b   1.000
_cell.length_c   1.000
_cell.angle_alpha   90.00
_cell.angle_beta   90.00
_cell.angle_gamma   90.00
#
_symmetry.space_group_name_H-M   'P 1'
#
loop_
_entity.id
_entity.type
_entity.pdbx_description
1 polymer ?
#
loop_
_entity_poly.entity_id
_entity_poly.type
_entity_poly.pdbx_seq_one_letter_code
_entity_poly.pdbx_strand_id
1 'polypeptide(L)'
;MLCLLRNWGCILGCVFALLPRACQAVPSVVDALKLKPVQDGIQIDHPTSQELGQCTIKAEKINGCTAWVVRDPKGEILRQFSDSNNDNMVDTWGYFRSGLEVYRDIDSNNNGKADQYRWFHWAGTRWGINTDGDANNIIDDWKLISPEESAEQVISALRNKDVKRFATLVLKPEEIERLGLAPAQADKLVQRSKAAVTTFKNLLNSEELDDDCEFSDFGGLKPGMVPAGTNGSRKDVMVYENVWAMVRMGEAHQQIQLGTMISIKGAWKFIDGPALGNNREGLSFFFFPDNGGGAGVGAVVNLSNEPSEKLQDLLAKLEQLDVKITEAADQDKPGLNANRAKLLMAIAEAMPNAAEREQWLMQLADMVSASAQDGSYPKGIDFLRGMEQKLRDNKESIGIISYFEFHRMSAQYYAETLADPDVDYAKAQAKWQEDLEAFIERYPESPHGAEALRMLAINTEMAGNNDAAIRWYRQILEDFPQSPAVAIAQGAVTRLTSEGRTIQLKGDAIRGGKVDLKKYRGKVVVIQYWTTTSPLCIADHAVLSNLYKKYGGARGLEIIGVNLDFDQKDLRAYIKSNRLPWKQLHEEGGFDSRFANEMGVVTVPLMLLVGPDGLVISNNIQAAEIESELQKLRPATL
;
A
#
# COMPACT_ATOMS: atom_id res chain seq x y z
N MET A 1 37.79 40.03 3.56
CA MET A 1 36.82 40.10 2.43
C MET A 1 35.75 39.03 2.55
N LEU A 2 36.10 37.73 2.72
CA LEU A 2 35.13 36.66 3.04
C LEU A 2 34.40 36.82 4.40
N CYS A 3 35.09 37.25 5.47
CA CYS A 3 34.44 37.53 6.76
C CYS A 3 33.55 38.79 6.78
N LEU A 4 33.76 39.74 5.85
CA LEU A 4 33.00 41.00 5.80
C LEU A 4 31.62 40.83 5.15
N LEU A 5 31.36 39.69 4.51
CA LEU A 5 30.14 39.49 3.73
C LEU A 5 29.04 38.75 4.50
N ARG A 6 29.38 37.89 5.46
CA ARG A 6 28.37 37.09 6.18
C ARG A 6 27.80 37.76 7.43
N ASN A 7 28.55 38.69 8.03
CA ASN A 7 28.17 39.42 9.24
C ASN A 7 28.39 40.92 9.02
N TRP A 8 27.37 41.62 8.51
CA TRP A 8 26.98 42.99 8.88
C TRP A 8 26.01 43.57 7.86
N GLY A 9 24.72 43.61 8.22
CA GLY A 9 23.81 44.62 7.67
C GLY A 9 24.14 45.95 8.34
N CYS A 10 24.89 46.81 7.67
CA CYS A 10 25.04 48.21 8.08
C CYS A 10 24.94 49.12 6.86
N ILE A 11 23.84 49.86 6.86
CA ILE A 11 23.55 51.11 6.17
C ILE A 11 24.82 51.96 5.97
N LEU A 12 25.11 52.32 4.72
CA LEU A 12 25.73 53.61 4.42
C LEU A 12 25.25 54.11 3.06
N GLY A 13 24.22 54.94 3.12
CA GLY A 13 24.01 55.96 2.11
C GLY A 13 25.11 57.03 2.20
N CYS A 14 25.34 57.64 1.05
CA CYS A 14 26.02 58.91 0.79
C CYS A 14 27.51 58.89 0.37
N VAL A 15 27.68 59.59 -0.76
CA VAL A 15 28.85 60.30 -1.31
C VAL A 15 29.77 59.52 -2.27
N PHE A 16 29.56 59.80 -3.56
CA PHE A 16 30.53 59.64 -4.64
C PHE A 16 31.84 60.34 -4.27
N ALA A 17 32.92 59.58 -4.09
CA ALA A 17 34.28 60.07 -4.21
C ALA A 17 35.18 58.96 -4.79
N LEU A 18 35.84 59.27 -5.90
CA LEU A 18 36.79 58.43 -6.62
C LEU A 18 37.94 57.98 -5.69
N LEU A 19 38.04 56.68 -5.42
CA LEU A 19 39.20 56.03 -4.81
C LEU A 19 39.74 54.94 -5.76
N PRO A 20 41.07 54.68 -5.74
CA PRO A 20 41.74 53.82 -6.71
C PRO A 20 41.31 52.36 -6.53
N ARG A 21 41.34 51.57 -7.63
CA ARG A 21 41.09 50.12 -7.64
C ARG A 21 41.89 49.45 -6.52
N ALA A 22 41.19 49.07 -5.44
CA ALA A 22 41.78 48.30 -4.36
C ALA A 22 42.23 46.95 -4.93
N CYS A 23 43.52 46.63 -4.81
CA CYS A 23 44.01 45.27 -4.99
C CYS A 23 43.20 44.35 -4.07
N GLN A 24 42.43 43.45 -4.67
CA GLN A 24 41.62 42.47 -3.96
C GLN A 24 42.57 41.53 -3.22
N ALA A 25 42.74 41.72 -1.91
CA ALA A 25 43.66 40.93 -1.11
C ALA A 25 43.23 39.45 -1.11
N VAL A 26 44.17 38.54 -1.39
CA VAL A 26 43.93 37.09 -1.33
C VAL A 26 43.43 36.72 0.07
N PRO A 27 42.32 35.96 0.20
CA PRO A 27 41.79 35.62 1.51
C PRO A 27 42.77 34.73 2.29
N SER A 28 42.81 34.89 3.62
CA SER A 28 43.63 34.02 4.46
C SER A 28 42.94 32.67 4.70
N VAL A 29 43.74 31.59 4.82
CA VAL A 29 43.23 30.25 5.19
C VAL A 29 42.51 30.28 6.53
N VAL A 30 43.05 31.03 7.49
CA VAL A 30 42.47 31.15 8.84
C VAL A 30 41.09 31.78 8.80
N ASP A 31 40.89 32.84 8.00
CA ASP A 31 39.57 33.49 7.89
C ASP A 31 38.57 32.62 7.12
N ALA A 32 39.05 31.90 6.11
CA ALA A 32 38.24 30.94 5.37
C ALA A 32 37.72 29.80 6.27
N LEU A 33 38.56 29.26 7.15
CA LEU A 33 38.19 28.16 8.06
C LEU A 33 37.31 28.61 9.24
N LYS A 34 37.24 29.91 9.54
CA LYS A 34 36.28 30.46 10.53
C LYS A 34 34.84 30.41 10.04
N LEU A 35 34.61 30.37 8.73
CA LEU A 35 33.26 30.25 8.19
C LEU A 35 32.71 28.85 8.50
N LYS A 36 31.54 28.82 9.13
CA LYS A 36 30.81 27.60 9.49
C LYS A 36 29.58 27.43 8.60
N PRO A 37 29.10 26.21 8.38
CA PRO A 37 27.76 25.96 7.81
C PRO A 37 26.70 26.86 8.46
N VAL A 38 25.71 27.33 7.70
CA VAL A 38 24.58 28.09 8.29
C VAL A 38 23.73 27.20 9.20
N GLN A 39 23.44 25.98 8.74
CA GLN A 39 22.67 25.00 9.50
C GLN A 39 23.58 24.24 10.48
N ASP A 40 23.03 23.87 11.64
CA ASP A 40 23.75 23.17 12.69
C ASP A 40 23.92 21.67 12.41
N GLY A 41 24.79 21.01 13.20
CA GLY A 41 24.97 19.56 13.17
C GLY A 41 25.78 19.01 12.00
N ILE A 42 26.31 19.88 11.14
CA ILE A 42 27.11 19.46 9.98
C ILE A 42 28.52 19.11 10.42
N GLN A 43 28.87 17.83 10.30
CA GLN A 43 30.24 17.37 10.51
C GLN A 43 31.11 17.81 9.32
N ILE A 44 32.22 18.49 9.57
CA ILE A 44 33.14 18.98 8.55
C ILE A 44 34.57 18.79 9.05
N ASP A 45 35.53 18.73 8.13
CA ASP A 45 36.92 18.61 8.54
C ASP A 45 37.43 19.92 9.14
N HIS A 46 38.22 19.75 10.20
CA HIS A 46 38.92 20.79 10.92
C HIS A 46 40.39 20.41 11.02
N PRO A 47 41.29 21.15 10.36
CA PRO A 47 42.73 20.90 10.49
C PRO A 47 43.17 21.18 11.93
N THR A 48 44.12 20.38 12.42
CA THR A 48 44.73 20.59 13.73
C THR A 48 45.52 21.90 13.78
N SER A 49 45.83 22.37 14.99
CA SER A 49 46.68 23.56 15.18
C SER A 49 48.04 23.48 14.47
N GLN A 50 48.57 22.26 14.26
CA GLN A 50 49.82 22.04 13.54
C GLN A 50 49.64 22.07 12.01
N GLU A 51 48.51 21.55 11.51
CA GLU A 51 48.20 21.50 10.07
C GLU A 51 47.76 22.85 9.50
N LEU A 52 47.21 23.73 10.33
CA LEU A 52 46.73 25.06 9.95
C LEU A 52 47.77 25.89 9.17
N GLY A 53 49.05 25.81 9.55
CA GLY A 53 50.14 26.54 8.88
C GLY A 53 50.53 25.97 7.51
N GLN A 54 50.09 24.76 7.19
CA GLN A 54 50.40 24.04 5.95
C GLN A 54 49.21 23.97 4.98
N CYS A 55 48.02 24.35 5.45
CA CYS A 55 46.84 24.46 4.62
C CYS A 55 47.02 25.58 3.57
N THR A 56 46.40 25.42 2.41
CA THR A 56 46.52 26.38 1.30
C THR A 56 45.16 26.91 0.87
N ILE A 57 45.13 28.10 0.31
CA ILE A 57 43.95 28.68 -0.34
C ILE A 57 44.34 29.24 -1.71
N LYS A 58 43.61 28.87 -2.75
CA LYS A 58 43.86 29.31 -4.14
C LYS A 58 42.56 29.61 -4.86
N ALA A 59 42.60 30.58 -5.77
CA ALA A 59 41.52 30.79 -6.74
C ALA A 59 41.66 29.77 -7.87
N GLU A 60 40.60 29.01 -8.12
CA GLU A 60 40.51 27.98 -9.16
C GLU A 60 39.26 28.23 -10.01
N LYS A 61 39.31 27.90 -11.31
CA LYS A 61 38.10 27.84 -12.14
C LYS A 61 37.49 26.45 -12.04
N ILE A 62 36.30 26.36 -11.46
CA ILE A 62 35.57 25.10 -11.25
C ILE A 62 34.19 25.25 -11.90
N ASN A 63 33.86 24.36 -12.84
CA ASN A 63 32.58 24.34 -13.56
C ASN A 63 32.18 25.69 -14.20
N GLY A 64 33.17 26.47 -14.66
CA GLY A 64 32.93 27.78 -15.28
C GLY A 64 32.84 28.95 -14.30
N CYS A 65 32.84 28.69 -13.00
CA CYS A 65 32.77 29.68 -11.93
C CYS A 65 34.15 29.90 -11.31
N THR A 66 34.38 31.09 -10.73
CA THR A 66 35.61 31.37 -9.97
C THR A 66 35.39 30.96 -8.51
N ALA A 67 36.28 30.13 -7.96
CA ALA A 67 36.13 29.62 -6.60
C ALA A 67 37.43 29.73 -5.80
N TRP A 68 37.33 30.13 -4.53
CA TRP A 68 38.40 30.02 -3.55
C TRP A 68 38.35 28.64 -2.91
N VAL A 69 39.40 27.84 -3.11
CA VAL A 69 39.48 26.46 -2.63
C VAL A 69 40.51 26.38 -1.51
N VAL A 70 40.07 25.93 -0.34
CA VAL A 70 40.94 25.65 0.81
C VAL A 70 41.27 24.17 0.82
N ARG A 71 42.56 23.84 0.90
CA ARG A 71 43.04 22.46 0.97
C ARG A 71 43.89 22.22 2.21
N ASP A 72 43.80 21.01 2.75
CA ASP A 72 44.65 20.52 3.82
C ASP A 72 46.07 20.22 3.32
N PRO A 73 47.02 19.82 4.20
CA PRO A 73 48.39 19.50 3.79
C PRO A 73 48.51 18.28 2.86
N LYS A 74 47.48 17.41 2.82
CA LYS A 74 47.41 16.24 1.93
C LYS A 74 46.80 16.59 0.57
N GLY A 75 46.26 17.79 0.41
CA GLY A 75 45.63 18.28 -0.81
C GLY A 75 44.11 18.06 -0.88
N GLU A 76 43.50 17.53 0.18
CA GLU A 76 42.04 17.35 0.28
C GLU A 76 41.34 18.69 0.46
N ILE A 77 40.16 18.85 -0.15
CA ILE A 77 39.40 20.09 -0.05
C ILE A 77 38.74 20.16 1.33
N LEU A 78 38.92 21.28 2.02
CA LEU A 78 38.26 21.60 3.28
C LEU A 78 37.06 22.53 3.06
N ARG A 79 37.22 23.55 2.21
CA ARG A 79 36.18 24.55 1.91
C ARG A 79 36.28 24.98 0.44
N GLN A 80 35.14 25.33 -0.15
CA GLN A 80 35.08 25.92 -1.49
C GLN A 80 34.09 27.09 -1.49
N PHE A 81 34.54 28.29 -1.85
CA PHE A 81 33.70 29.49 -1.90
C PHE A 81 33.63 29.99 -3.33
N SER A 82 32.47 29.84 -3.97
CA SER A 82 32.31 30.09 -5.40
C SER A 82 31.51 31.37 -5.66
N ASP A 83 31.92 32.08 -6.70
CA ASP A 83 31.16 33.14 -7.38
C ASP A 83 30.51 32.49 -8.60
N SER A 84 29.23 32.16 -8.49
CA SER A 84 28.51 31.40 -9.52
C SER A 84 27.99 32.25 -10.67
N ASN A 85 27.82 33.56 -10.45
CA ASN A 85 27.24 34.50 -11.40
C ASN A 85 28.30 35.41 -12.08
N ASN A 86 29.56 35.32 -11.65
CA ASN A 86 30.72 36.12 -12.09
C ASN A 86 30.62 37.62 -11.79
N ASP A 87 29.94 38.01 -10.70
CA ASP A 87 29.87 39.41 -10.24
C ASP A 87 31.03 39.80 -9.28
N ASN A 88 31.94 38.88 -9.01
CA ASN A 88 33.05 38.96 -8.06
C ASN A 88 32.63 38.93 -6.59
N MET A 89 31.41 38.50 -6.29
CA MET A 89 30.92 38.20 -4.95
C MET A 89 30.73 36.70 -4.79
N VAL A 90 31.09 36.17 -3.63
CA VAL A 90 30.85 34.77 -3.31
C VAL A 90 29.37 34.63 -2.96
N ASP A 91 28.69 33.73 -3.68
CA ASP A 91 27.27 33.41 -3.50
C ASP A 91 27.06 31.96 -3.06
N THR A 92 28.13 31.15 -3.04
CA THR A 92 28.06 29.73 -2.70
C THR A 92 29.18 29.34 -1.75
N TRP A 93 28.84 28.70 -0.62
CA TRP A 93 29.81 28.21 0.37
C TRP A 93 29.68 26.70 0.57
N GLY A 94 30.65 25.95 0.05
CA GLY A 94 30.76 24.49 0.15
C GLY A 94 31.69 24.04 1.29
N TYR A 95 31.27 22.99 1.98
CA TYR A 95 31.90 22.43 3.16
C TYR A 95 32.14 20.94 2.99
N PHE A 96 33.31 20.47 3.43
CA PHE A 96 33.82 19.13 3.09
C PHE A 96 34.20 18.34 4.34
N ARG A 97 34.06 17.01 4.26
CA ARG A 97 34.80 16.07 5.10
C ARG A 97 35.31 14.89 4.28
N SER A 98 36.55 14.50 4.56
CA SER A 98 37.35 13.52 3.83
C SER A 98 37.36 13.81 2.32
N GLY A 99 37.54 15.10 1.98
CA GLY A 99 37.57 15.59 0.60
C GLY A 99 36.23 15.55 -0.17
N LEU A 100 35.13 15.11 0.44
CA LEU A 100 33.79 15.10 -0.15
C LEU A 100 32.97 16.29 0.32
N GLU A 101 32.33 16.99 -0.61
CA GLU A 101 31.41 18.09 -0.27
C GLU A 101 30.16 17.49 0.37
N VAL A 102 29.82 17.96 1.56
CA VAL A 102 28.71 17.42 2.35
C VAL A 102 27.65 18.42 2.69
N TYR A 103 27.98 19.70 2.55
CA TYR A 103 27.03 20.76 2.80
C TYR A 103 27.37 22.00 1.98
N ARG A 104 26.34 22.71 1.55
CA ARG A 104 26.47 23.94 0.78
C ARG A 104 25.40 24.96 1.16
N ASP A 105 25.86 26.17 1.48
CA ASP A 105 25.02 27.37 1.58
C ASP A 105 25.00 28.08 0.22
N ILE A 106 23.84 28.59 -0.20
CA ILE A 106 23.65 29.29 -1.47
C ILE A 106 22.85 30.58 -1.21
N ASP A 107 23.38 31.71 -1.63
CA ASP A 107 22.70 32.99 -1.79
C ASP A 107 22.22 33.10 -3.24
N SER A 108 20.96 32.73 -3.47
CA SER A 108 20.36 32.68 -4.80
C SER A 108 19.73 33.99 -5.25
N ASN A 109 19.55 34.95 -4.34
CA ASN A 109 18.99 36.26 -4.62
C ASN A 109 20.03 37.40 -4.56
N ASN A 110 21.30 37.05 -4.30
CA ASN A 110 22.47 37.94 -4.22
C ASN A 110 22.30 39.06 -3.18
N ASN A 111 21.64 38.77 -2.05
CA ASN A 111 21.45 39.75 -0.97
C ASN A 111 22.56 39.71 0.10
N GLY A 112 23.57 38.86 -0.09
CA GLY A 112 24.68 38.61 0.83
C GLY A 112 24.39 37.56 1.90
N LYS A 113 23.22 36.90 1.87
CA LYS A 113 22.80 35.88 2.83
C LYS A 113 22.34 34.64 2.09
N ALA A 114 22.72 33.48 2.62
CA ALA A 114 22.27 32.22 2.07
C ALA A 114 20.78 31.98 2.37
N ASP A 115 20.00 31.77 1.32
CA ASP A 115 18.57 31.40 1.37
C ASP A 115 18.31 29.94 0.99
N GLN A 116 19.34 29.20 0.57
CA GLN A 116 19.23 27.77 0.28
C GLN A 116 20.34 26.99 0.96
N TYR A 117 19.97 25.82 1.47
CA TYR A 117 20.85 24.96 2.27
C TYR A 117 20.77 23.54 1.73
N ARG A 118 21.91 22.95 1.37
CA ARG A 118 21.93 21.67 0.66
C ARG A 118 22.93 20.70 1.29
N TRP A 119 22.45 19.49 1.53
CA TRP A 119 23.23 18.37 2.06
C TRP A 119 23.60 17.41 0.94
N PHE A 120 24.75 16.77 1.09
CA PHE A 120 25.29 15.87 0.08
C PHE A 120 26.00 14.66 0.70
N HIS A 121 26.15 13.62 -0.11
CA HIS A 121 26.85 12.39 0.24
C HIS A 121 26.33 11.82 1.57
N TRP A 122 27.22 11.63 2.55
CA TRP A 122 26.91 11.02 3.84
C TRP A 122 26.25 12.00 4.83
N ALA A 123 26.08 13.28 4.48
CA ALA A 123 25.29 14.22 5.27
C ALA A 123 23.80 14.28 4.84
N GLY A 124 23.45 13.57 3.75
CA GLY A 124 22.06 13.37 3.32
C GLY A 124 21.73 13.94 1.95
N THR A 125 20.43 14.08 1.67
CA THR A 125 19.88 14.54 0.38
C THR A 125 19.06 15.82 0.48
N ARG A 126 18.88 16.32 1.71
CA ARG A 126 18.13 17.54 2.02
C ARG A 126 18.52 18.75 1.15
N TRP A 127 17.51 19.51 0.75
CA TRP A 127 17.62 20.82 0.13
C TRP A 127 16.53 21.74 0.71
N GLY A 128 16.88 22.50 1.73
CA GLY A 128 16.02 23.47 2.39
C GLY A 128 16.07 24.85 1.72
N ILE A 129 14.99 25.59 1.85
CA ILE A 129 14.84 26.98 1.41
C ILE A 129 14.43 27.83 2.62
N ASN A 130 14.92 29.06 2.66
CA ASN A 130 14.38 30.16 3.44
C ASN A 130 13.75 31.16 2.46
N THR A 131 12.44 31.08 2.26
CA THR A 131 11.71 31.88 1.27
C THR A 131 11.44 33.31 1.73
N ASP A 132 11.29 33.55 3.03
CA ASP A 132 11.04 34.88 3.58
C ASP A 132 12.31 35.73 3.72
N GLY A 133 13.49 35.11 3.57
CA GLY A 133 14.78 35.78 3.67
C GLY A 133 15.04 36.36 5.05
N ASP A 134 14.39 35.79 6.08
CA ASP A 134 14.53 36.28 7.45
C ASP A 134 15.98 36.23 7.93
N ALA A 135 16.29 37.08 8.92
CA ALA A 135 17.63 37.16 9.47
C ALA A 135 18.04 35.91 10.28
N ASN A 136 17.12 34.97 10.50
CA ASN A 136 17.33 33.84 11.39
C ASN A 136 17.88 32.61 10.66
N ASN A 137 17.91 32.63 9.33
CA ASN A 137 18.36 31.51 8.49
C ASN A 137 17.57 30.22 8.74
N ILE A 138 16.28 30.35 9.00
CA ILE A 138 15.40 29.23 9.31
C ILE A 138 14.87 28.66 7.98
N ILE A 139 14.91 27.34 7.84
CA ILE A 139 14.24 26.66 6.72
C ILE A 139 12.74 26.78 6.90
N ASP A 140 12.02 27.26 5.87
CA ASP A 140 10.56 27.36 5.83
C ASP A 140 9.92 26.50 4.73
N ASP A 141 10.74 25.91 3.85
CA ASP A 141 10.32 24.96 2.82
C ASP A 141 11.43 23.98 2.39
N TRP A 142 11.03 22.87 1.78
CA TRP A 142 11.95 21.83 1.30
C TRP A 142 11.78 21.59 -0.20
N LYS A 143 12.86 21.78 -0.99
CA LYS A 143 12.92 21.35 -2.40
C LYS A 143 13.10 19.85 -2.53
N LEU A 144 13.87 19.25 -1.63
CA LEU A 144 14.20 17.84 -1.63
C LEU A 144 14.42 17.41 -0.18
N ILE A 145 13.81 16.30 0.23
CA ILE A 145 14.04 15.66 1.52
C ILE A 145 13.50 14.23 1.42
N SER A 146 14.31 13.25 1.78
CA SER A 146 13.94 11.83 1.75
C SER A 146 12.92 11.50 2.85
N PRO A 147 12.20 10.35 2.77
CA PRO A 147 11.26 9.95 3.82
C PRO A 147 11.94 9.82 5.19
N GLU A 148 13.13 9.21 5.21
CA GLU A 148 13.93 8.99 6.42
C GLU A 148 14.42 10.31 7.01
N GLU A 149 14.96 11.22 6.20
CA GLU A 149 15.39 12.54 6.67
C GLU A 149 14.19 13.39 7.13
N SER A 150 13.02 13.26 6.51
CA SER A 150 11.78 13.91 6.97
C SER A 150 11.37 13.39 8.35
N ALA A 151 11.43 12.08 8.58
CA ALA A 151 11.17 11.48 9.89
C ALA A 151 12.18 11.96 10.94
N GLU A 152 13.47 11.98 10.62
CA GLU A 152 14.52 12.53 11.48
C GLU A 152 14.24 14.00 11.86
N GLN A 153 13.78 14.82 10.90
CA GLN A 153 13.41 16.21 11.18
C GLN A 153 12.18 16.33 12.09
N VAL A 154 11.21 15.41 12.03
CA VAL A 154 10.09 15.36 12.99
C VAL A 154 10.63 15.10 14.40
N ILE A 155 11.52 14.13 14.57
CA ILE A 155 12.09 13.81 15.89
C ILE A 155 12.94 14.97 16.41
N SER A 156 13.75 15.59 15.55
CA SER A 156 14.49 16.80 15.94
C SER A 156 13.55 17.95 16.32
N ALA A 157 12.39 18.07 15.68
CA ALA A 157 11.40 19.07 16.04
C ALA A 157 10.77 18.78 17.40
N LEU A 158 10.48 17.52 17.71
CA LEU A 158 9.96 17.10 19.03
C LEU A 158 10.97 17.43 20.13
N ARG A 159 12.21 16.95 19.99
CA ARG A 159 13.31 17.19 20.93
C ARG A 159 13.52 18.67 21.23
N ASN A 160 13.48 19.49 20.19
CA ASN A 160 13.76 20.93 20.31
C ASN A 160 12.49 21.77 20.58
N LYS A 161 11.32 21.13 20.72
CA LYS A 161 10.00 21.79 20.87
C LYS A 161 9.75 22.82 19.74
N ASP A 162 10.22 22.50 18.54
CA ASP A 162 10.28 23.39 17.36
C ASP A 162 9.09 23.14 16.42
N VAL A 163 7.96 23.74 16.76
CA VAL A 163 6.71 23.66 15.97
C VAL A 163 6.91 24.20 14.54
N LYS A 164 7.77 25.21 14.37
CA LYS A 164 8.01 25.82 13.04
C LYS A 164 8.68 24.81 12.12
N ARG A 165 9.72 24.12 12.61
CA ARG A 165 10.39 23.05 11.86
C ARG A 165 9.43 21.95 11.46
N PHE A 166 8.59 21.47 12.37
CA PHE A 166 7.58 20.45 12.04
C PHE A 166 6.63 20.94 10.93
N ALA A 167 6.15 22.18 11.02
CA ALA A 167 5.25 22.74 10.02
C ALA A 167 5.85 22.78 8.59
N THR A 168 7.17 22.85 8.44
CA THR A 168 7.83 22.76 7.11
C THR A 168 7.72 21.39 6.44
N LEU A 169 7.51 20.35 7.24
CA LEU A 169 7.39 18.96 6.82
C LEU A 169 5.94 18.57 6.51
N VAL A 170 4.98 19.45 6.81
CA VAL A 170 3.55 19.21 6.56
C VAL A 170 3.18 19.76 5.19
N LEU A 171 2.35 19.01 4.47
CA LEU A 171 1.91 19.37 3.12
C LEU A 171 1.00 20.61 3.13
N LYS A 172 1.33 21.61 2.31
CA LYS A 172 0.61 22.90 2.26
C LYS A 172 -0.57 22.86 1.28
N PRO A 173 -1.68 23.59 1.50
CA PRO A 173 -2.86 23.57 0.61
C PRO A 173 -2.55 23.77 -0.89
N GLU A 174 -1.65 24.70 -1.20
CA GLU A 174 -1.19 24.99 -2.57
C GLU A 174 -0.40 23.84 -3.22
N GLU A 175 0.20 22.96 -2.42
CA GLU A 175 0.88 21.75 -2.87
C GLU A 175 -0.13 20.64 -3.15
N ILE A 176 -1.17 20.55 -2.31
CA ILE A 176 -2.28 19.60 -2.43
C ILE A 176 -3.04 19.84 -3.75
N GLU A 177 -3.29 21.10 -4.11
CA GLU A 177 -3.90 21.43 -5.39
C GLU A 177 -3.08 20.91 -6.59
N ARG A 178 -1.75 20.92 -6.48
CA ARG A 178 -0.83 20.49 -7.55
C ARG A 178 -0.78 18.97 -7.72
N LEU A 179 -1.17 18.21 -6.69
CA LEU A 179 -1.30 16.74 -6.75
C LEU A 179 -2.34 16.28 -7.78
N GLY A 180 -3.31 17.15 -8.10
CA GLY A 180 -4.32 16.83 -9.10
C GLY A 180 -5.38 15.84 -8.62
N LEU A 181 -5.58 15.70 -7.31
CA LEU A 181 -6.62 14.87 -6.71
C LEU A 181 -8.03 15.40 -7.05
N ALA A 182 -9.05 14.57 -6.84
CA ALA A 182 -10.44 15.02 -6.88
C ALA A 182 -10.73 16.00 -5.72
N PRO A 183 -11.62 17.00 -5.91
CA PRO A 183 -11.88 18.03 -4.91
C PRO A 183 -12.16 17.49 -3.50
N ALA A 184 -13.05 16.49 -3.40
CA ALA A 184 -13.41 15.89 -2.11
C ALA A 184 -12.21 15.20 -1.40
N GLN A 185 -11.29 14.60 -2.16
CA GLN A 185 -10.08 14.01 -1.57
C GLN A 185 -9.08 15.09 -1.18
N ALA A 186 -8.88 16.11 -2.03
CA ALA A 186 -8.02 17.24 -1.71
C ALA A 186 -8.49 17.96 -0.42
N ASP A 187 -9.79 18.16 -0.25
CA ASP A 187 -10.37 18.77 0.96
C ASP A 187 -10.05 17.96 2.21
N LYS A 188 -10.23 16.63 2.17
CA LYS A 188 -9.88 15.74 3.31
C LYS A 188 -8.40 15.84 3.67
N LEU A 189 -7.54 15.93 2.66
CA LEU A 189 -6.10 16.01 2.81
C LEU A 189 -5.68 17.35 3.43
N VAL A 190 -6.33 18.46 3.02
CA VAL A 190 -6.17 19.77 3.65
C VAL A 190 -6.58 19.74 5.12
N GLN A 191 -7.69 19.08 5.47
CA GLN A 191 -8.12 18.97 6.86
C GLN A 191 -7.12 18.19 7.72
N ARG A 192 -6.63 17.03 7.24
CA ARG A 192 -5.60 16.25 7.95
C ARG A 192 -4.31 17.05 8.13
N SER A 193 -3.84 17.71 7.07
CA SER A 193 -2.61 18.51 7.11
C SER A 193 -2.73 19.69 8.09
N LYS A 194 -3.91 20.32 8.19
CA LYS A 194 -4.17 21.36 9.20
C LYS A 194 -4.18 20.79 10.63
N ALA A 195 -4.74 19.61 10.81
CA ALA A 195 -4.77 18.95 12.12
C ALA A 195 -3.37 18.50 12.59
N ALA A 196 -2.48 18.15 11.66
CA ALA A 196 -1.13 17.66 11.94
C ALA A 196 -0.34 18.55 12.92
N VAL A 197 -0.34 19.86 12.70
CA VAL A 197 0.39 20.82 13.57
C VAL A 197 -0.24 20.89 14.97
N THR A 198 -1.55 20.73 15.07
CA THR A 198 -2.25 20.67 16.36
C THR A 198 -1.89 19.38 17.09
N THR A 199 -1.90 18.23 16.41
CA THR A 199 -1.47 16.94 16.96
C THR A 199 -0.04 17.00 17.48
N PHE A 200 0.87 17.60 16.70
CA PHE A 200 2.25 17.82 17.12
C PHE A 200 2.35 18.66 18.40
N LYS A 201 1.63 19.78 18.49
CA LYS A 201 1.59 20.62 19.69
C LYS A 201 1.04 19.88 20.91
N ASN A 202 0.04 19.03 20.72
CA ASN A 202 -0.49 18.21 21.80
C ASN A 202 0.55 17.21 22.29
N LEU A 203 1.28 16.59 21.37
CA LEU A 203 2.33 15.64 21.72
C LEU A 203 3.49 16.30 22.50
N LEU A 204 3.85 17.54 22.16
CA LEU A 204 4.84 18.32 22.93
C LEU A 204 4.44 18.55 24.40
N ASN A 205 3.15 18.47 24.73
CA ASN A 205 2.65 18.64 26.09
C ASN A 205 2.53 17.28 26.84
N SER A 206 2.83 16.16 26.20
CA SER A 206 2.80 14.84 26.83
C SER A 206 4.04 14.62 27.71
N GLU A 207 3.87 13.97 28.87
CA GLU A 207 4.99 13.60 29.76
C GLU A 207 5.70 12.31 29.31
N GLU A 208 5.25 11.70 28.22
CA GLU A 208 5.72 10.40 27.73
C GLU A 208 6.96 10.47 26.82
N LEU A 209 7.38 11.68 26.41
CA LEU A 209 8.57 11.90 25.59
C LEU A 209 9.66 12.59 26.40
N ASP A 210 10.83 11.96 26.47
CA ASP A 210 12.02 12.54 27.08
C ASP A 210 12.63 13.64 26.17
N ASP A 211 13.18 14.69 26.80
CA ASP A 211 13.91 15.76 26.13
C ASP A 211 15.20 15.23 25.46
N ASP A 212 15.64 14.01 25.78
CA ASP A 212 16.81 13.32 25.20
C ASP A 212 16.47 12.34 24.04
N CYS A 213 15.28 12.41 23.45
CA CYS A 213 14.90 11.51 22.35
C CYS A 213 15.77 11.69 21.09
N GLU A 214 16.39 10.60 20.61
CA GLU A 214 17.21 10.56 19.40
C GLU A 214 16.57 9.70 18.31
N PHE A 215 16.59 10.17 17.06
CA PHE A 215 16.17 9.38 15.91
C PHE A 215 17.09 8.16 15.76
N SER A 216 16.51 6.97 15.60
CA SER A 216 17.24 5.72 15.45
C SER A 216 17.02 5.06 14.10
N ASP A 217 15.76 4.98 13.65
CA ASP A 217 15.42 4.27 12.40
C ASP A 217 14.08 4.77 11.84
N PHE A 218 13.88 4.56 10.54
CA PHE A 218 12.63 4.83 9.84
C PHE A 218 12.05 3.55 9.27
N GLY A 219 10.73 3.38 9.37
CA GLY A 219 10.09 2.22 8.77
C GLY A 219 8.66 2.45 8.32
N GLY A 220 8.19 1.51 7.51
CA GLY A 220 6.90 1.52 6.85
C GLY A 220 6.84 0.48 5.74
N LEU A 221 5.66 0.31 5.15
CA LEU A 221 5.53 -0.49 3.92
C LEU A 221 6.26 0.19 2.77
N LYS A 222 6.52 -0.54 1.69
CA LYS A 222 7.09 0.05 0.47
C LYS A 222 6.20 1.21 -0.03
N PRO A 223 6.78 2.27 -0.60
CA PRO A 223 5.98 3.37 -1.12
C PRO A 223 5.10 2.87 -2.27
N GLY A 224 3.84 3.27 -2.25
CA GLY A 224 2.88 2.99 -3.31
C GLY A 224 2.75 4.14 -4.29
N MET A 225 2.18 3.83 -5.45
CA MET A 225 1.82 4.82 -6.46
C MET A 225 0.31 4.77 -6.67
N VAL A 226 -0.36 5.89 -6.45
CA VAL A 226 -1.76 6.11 -6.82
C VAL A 226 -1.77 6.56 -8.28
N PRO A 227 -2.24 5.74 -9.24
CA PRO A 227 -2.17 6.10 -10.63
C PRO A 227 -3.19 7.19 -10.98
N ALA A 228 -2.82 8.05 -11.93
CA ALA A 228 -3.74 8.97 -12.58
C ALA A 228 -4.99 8.21 -13.07
N GLY A 229 -6.17 8.79 -12.86
CA GLY A 229 -7.47 8.17 -13.13
C GLY A 229 -8.13 7.55 -11.90
N THR A 230 -7.37 7.17 -10.86
CA THR A 230 -7.95 6.63 -9.62
C THR A 230 -8.77 7.68 -8.89
N ASN A 231 -10.05 7.41 -8.64
CA ASN A 231 -10.96 8.28 -7.89
C ASN A 231 -10.97 9.75 -8.36
N GLY A 232 -10.77 9.99 -9.66
CA GLY A 232 -10.72 11.34 -10.24
C GLY A 232 -9.38 12.06 -10.10
N SER A 233 -8.32 11.39 -9.67
CA SER A 233 -6.95 11.93 -9.72
C SER A 233 -6.50 12.16 -11.17
N ARG A 234 -5.81 13.27 -11.43
CA ARG A 234 -5.31 13.67 -12.76
C ARG A 234 -3.82 13.36 -12.95
N LYS A 235 -3.11 12.96 -11.89
CA LYS A 235 -1.68 12.67 -11.90
C LYS A 235 -1.37 11.47 -11.02
N ASP A 236 -0.23 10.85 -11.30
CA ASP A 236 0.32 9.85 -10.39
C ASP A 236 0.76 10.54 -9.09
N VAL A 237 0.43 9.93 -7.96
CA VAL A 237 0.81 10.41 -6.63
C VAL A 237 1.57 9.31 -5.92
N MET A 238 2.81 9.60 -5.51
CA MET A 238 3.64 8.64 -4.78
C MET A 238 3.46 8.86 -3.28
N VAL A 239 3.18 7.77 -2.56
CA VAL A 239 2.68 7.80 -1.18
C VAL A 239 3.39 6.74 -0.34
N TYR A 240 3.76 7.11 0.89
CA TYR A 240 4.00 6.16 1.97
C TYR A 240 2.82 6.20 2.92
N GLU A 241 2.23 5.04 3.20
CA GLU A 241 1.17 4.91 4.18
C GLU A 241 1.73 4.37 5.50
N ASN A 242 1.24 4.93 6.60
CA ASN A 242 1.46 4.44 7.95
C ASN A 242 2.95 4.24 8.33
N VAL A 243 3.79 5.23 8.02
CA VAL A 243 5.20 5.23 8.40
C VAL A 243 5.42 5.55 9.88
N TRP A 244 6.55 5.09 10.41
CA TRP A 244 6.96 5.27 11.79
C TRP A 244 8.44 5.65 11.88
N ALA A 245 8.82 6.25 13.00
CA ALA A 245 10.21 6.41 13.42
C ALA A 245 10.44 5.67 14.74
N MET A 246 11.57 4.99 14.83
CA MET A 246 12.09 4.49 16.09
C MET A 246 12.92 5.59 16.74
N VAL A 247 12.65 5.89 18.00
CA VAL A 247 13.45 6.81 18.82
C VAL A 247 14.14 6.06 19.95
N ARG A 248 15.34 6.51 20.30
CA ARG A 248 16.08 6.03 21.48
C ARG A 248 15.95 7.06 22.60
N MET A 249 15.67 6.58 23.81
CA MET A 249 15.62 7.36 25.06
C MET A 249 16.49 6.64 26.10
N GLY A 250 17.76 7.05 26.22
CA GLY A 250 18.75 6.29 27.00
C GLY A 250 19.01 4.89 26.41
N GLU A 251 18.72 3.84 27.18
CA GLU A 251 18.78 2.44 26.73
C GLU A 251 17.44 1.92 26.16
N ALA A 252 16.35 2.68 26.31
CA ALA A 252 15.03 2.29 25.82
C ALA A 252 14.80 2.74 24.37
N HIS A 253 13.93 2.01 23.66
CA HIS A 253 13.46 2.36 22.33
C HIS A 253 11.94 2.54 22.34
N GLN A 254 11.45 3.53 21.61
CA GLN A 254 10.02 3.80 21.47
C GLN A 254 9.68 4.08 20.02
N GLN A 255 8.56 3.54 19.54
CA GLN A 255 8.04 3.84 18.22
C GLN A 255 7.14 5.08 18.27
N ILE A 256 7.38 6.00 17.34
CA ILE A 256 6.53 7.16 17.08
C ILE A 256 5.90 6.97 15.71
N GLN A 257 4.57 6.90 15.67
CA GLN A 257 3.83 6.81 14.44
C GLN A 257 3.80 8.18 13.75
N LEU A 258 4.14 8.23 12.46
CA LEU A 258 4.26 9.48 11.69
C LEU A 258 3.17 9.65 10.63
N GLY A 259 2.46 8.58 10.28
CA GLY A 259 1.27 8.64 9.44
C GLY A 259 1.57 8.52 7.95
N THR A 260 0.89 9.32 7.13
CA THR A 260 1.01 9.26 5.67
C THR A 260 1.95 10.34 5.14
N MET A 261 2.85 9.97 4.23
CA MET A 261 3.74 10.89 3.52
C MET A 261 3.44 10.90 2.02
N ILE A 262 3.55 12.06 1.40
CA ILE A 262 3.35 12.24 -0.03
C ILE A 262 4.59 12.90 -0.63
N SER A 263 5.05 12.38 -1.77
CA SER A 263 6.17 12.98 -2.49
C SER A 263 5.70 14.12 -3.39
N ILE A 264 6.26 15.31 -3.18
CA ILE A 264 6.12 16.47 -4.06
C ILE A 264 7.47 16.79 -4.67
N LYS A 265 7.67 16.41 -5.94
CA LYS A 265 8.93 16.68 -6.69
C LYS A 265 10.20 16.24 -5.93
N GLY A 266 10.10 15.15 -5.15
CA GLY A 266 11.20 14.60 -4.36
C GLY A 266 11.23 15.04 -2.89
N ALA A 267 10.45 16.05 -2.49
CA ALA A 267 10.25 16.37 -1.07
C ALA A 267 9.12 15.53 -0.48
N TRP A 268 9.42 14.71 0.53
CA TRP A 268 8.43 13.90 1.21
C TRP A 268 7.84 14.63 2.41
N LYS A 269 6.55 14.93 2.35
CA LYS A 269 5.82 15.72 3.35
C LYS A 269 4.69 14.92 3.98
N PHE A 270 4.44 15.14 5.26
CA PHE A 270 3.39 14.50 6.03
C PHE A 270 2.05 15.20 5.79
N ILE A 271 0.97 14.43 5.85
CA ILE A 271 -0.39 14.97 5.96
C ILE A 271 -0.92 14.86 7.39
N ASP A 272 -0.14 14.27 8.29
CA ASP A 272 -0.52 13.98 9.65
C ASP A 272 0.55 14.41 10.67
N GLY A 273 0.15 14.46 11.95
CA GLY A 273 1.05 14.72 13.07
C GLY A 273 1.54 13.43 13.74
N PRO A 274 2.71 13.46 14.40
CA PRO A 274 3.24 12.30 15.09
C PRO A 274 2.38 11.92 16.30
N ALA A 275 2.37 10.64 16.65
CA ALA A 275 1.71 10.08 17.82
C ALA A 275 2.57 8.97 18.47
N LEU A 276 2.47 8.79 19.79
CA LEU A 276 3.21 7.77 20.53
C LEU A 276 2.54 6.40 20.42
N GLY A 277 3.36 5.34 20.38
CA GLY A 277 2.87 3.95 20.34
C GLY A 277 2.19 3.57 19.02
N ASN A 278 1.46 2.45 19.02
CA ASN A 278 0.64 2.01 17.88
C ASN A 278 -0.68 2.80 17.77
N ASN A 279 -0.74 4.01 18.35
CA ASN A 279 -1.94 4.82 18.43
C ASN A 279 -2.29 5.36 17.03
N ARG A 280 -3.00 4.53 16.24
CA ARG A 280 -3.49 4.83 14.89
C ARG A 280 -4.71 5.76 14.90
N GLU A 281 -5.14 6.22 16.06
CA GLU A 281 -6.22 7.18 16.22
C GLU A 281 -5.84 8.53 15.59
N GLY A 282 -6.19 8.66 14.32
CA GLY A 282 -5.90 9.84 13.50
C GLY A 282 -5.09 9.55 12.24
N LEU A 283 -4.48 8.37 12.14
CA LEU A 283 -3.56 7.96 11.06
C LEU A 283 -4.11 6.76 10.30
N SER A 284 -5.36 6.85 9.84
CA SER A 284 -5.90 5.84 8.91
C SER A 284 -5.19 5.92 7.56
N PHE A 285 -5.09 4.77 6.87
CA PHE A 285 -4.65 4.72 5.48
C PHE A 285 -5.46 5.74 4.66
N PHE A 286 -4.80 6.64 3.94
CA PHE A 286 -5.49 7.69 3.18
C PHE A 286 -5.85 7.23 1.75
N PHE A 287 -4.89 6.60 1.07
CA PHE A 287 -4.98 6.21 -0.33
C PHE A 287 -5.17 4.71 -0.55
N PHE A 288 -4.63 3.88 0.35
CA PHE A 288 -4.69 2.42 0.25
C PHE A 288 -5.54 1.86 1.40
N PRO A 289 -6.88 1.96 1.33
CA PRO A 289 -7.74 1.41 2.37
C PRO A 289 -7.45 -0.09 2.53
N ASP A 290 -7.35 -0.53 3.78
CA ASP A 290 -7.16 -1.93 4.13
C ASP A 290 -8.43 -2.70 3.75
N ASN A 291 -8.45 -3.26 2.54
CA ASN A 291 -9.56 -4.02 1.98
C ASN A 291 -9.51 -5.49 2.42
N GLY A 292 -9.14 -5.79 3.67
CA GLY A 292 -9.32 -7.12 4.29
C GLY A 292 -8.76 -8.32 3.50
N GLY A 293 -7.80 -8.09 2.61
CA GLY A 293 -7.30 -9.07 1.64
C GLY A 293 -5.79 -9.19 1.75
N GLY A 294 -5.33 -9.91 2.76
CA GLY A 294 -3.90 -10.12 2.99
C GLY A 294 -3.64 -10.90 4.26
N ALA A 295 -3.65 -12.23 4.17
CA ALA A 295 -3.04 -13.07 5.18
C ALA A 295 -1.57 -12.67 5.35
N GLY A 296 -1.24 -12.05 6.49
CA GLY A 296 0.14 -11.77 6.88
C GLY A 296 0.38 -10.32 7.33
N VAL A 297 -0.12 -9.97 8.51
CA VAL A 297 0.55 -9.29 9.65
C VAL A 297 -0.59 -8.96 10.62
N GLY A 298 -0.44 -9.36 11.89
CA GLY A 298 -1.48 -9.44 12.91
C GLY A 298 -2.58 -8.37 12.84
N ALA A 299 -3.82 -8.85 12.80
CA ALA A 299 -4.99 -8.05 13.12
C ALA A 299 -4.80 -7.44 14.52
N VAL A 300 -4.50 -6.14 14.58
CA VAL A 300 -4.52 -5.37 15.83
C VAL A 300 -5.74 -4.46 15.75
N VAL A 301 -6.67 -4.74 16.65
CA VAL A 301 -7.92 -4.01 16.89
C VAL A 301 -7.60 -2.53 17.19
N ASN A 302 -8.22 -1.59 16.46
CA ASN A 302 -8.19 -0.14 16.75
C ASN A 302 -9.12 0.16 17.94
N LEU A 303 -8.67 0.94 18.92
CA LEU A 303 -9.40 1.23 20.17
C LEU A 303 -9.55 2.73 20.42
N SER A 304 -10.47 3.35 19.65
CA SER A 304 -11.08 4.72 19.59
C SER A 304 -11.03 5.72 20.77
N ASN A 305 -10.80 5.23 21.97
CA ASN A 305 -10.84 5.98 23.22
C ASN A 305 -9.99 5.15 24.17
N GLU A 306 -9.33 5.75 25.16
CA GLU A 306 -8.95 4.96 26.33
C GLU A 306 -10.20 4.16 26.71
N PRO A 307 -10.18 2.83 26.55
CA PRO A 307 -11.38 2.10 26.77
C PRO A 307 -11.70 2.37 28.23
N SER A 308 -12.95 2.72 28.57
CA SER A 308 -13.33 2.81 29.99
C SER A 308 -12.72 1.62 30.73
N GLU A 309 -12.29 1.73 31.99
CA GLU A 309 -11.64 0.58 32.69
C GLU A 309 -12.39 -0.74 32.46
N LYS A 310 -13.73 -0.64 32.35
CA LYS A 310 -14.63 -1.70 31.93
C LYS A 310 -14.34 -2.28 30.53
N LEU A 311 -14.20 -1.46 29.50
CA LEU A 311 -13.88 -1.91 28.14
C LEU A 311 -12.45 -2.49 28.04
N GLN A 312 -11.46 -1.95 28.77
CA GLN A 312 -10.12 -2.53 28.83
C GLN A 312 -10.16 -3.94 29.44
N ASP A 313 -10.91 -4.08 30.54
CA ASP A 313 -11.16 -5.37 31.19
C ASP A 313 -11.88 -6.36 30.25
N LEU A 314 -12.86 -5.91 29.46
CA LEU A 314 -13.54 -6.75 28.47
C LEU A 314 -12.58 -7.25 27.36
N LEU A 315 -11.69 -6.38 26.87
CA LEU A 315 -10.72 -6.74 25.82
C LEU A 315 -9.64 -7.68 26.35
N ALA A 316 -9.12 -7.45 27.55
CA ALA A 316 -8.18 -8.35 28.20
C ALA A 316 -8.80 -9.74 28.45
N LYS A 317 -10.08 -9.78 28.84
CA LYS A 317 -10.83 -11.03 28.96
C LYS A 317 -11.00 -11.74 27.62
N LEU A 318 -11.12 -10.99 26.51
CA LEU A 318 -11.29 -11.55 25.18
C LEU A 318 -10.00 -12.21 24.72
N GLU A 319 -8.88 -11.51 24.86
CA GLU A 319 -7.55 -12.05 24.54
C GLU A 319 -7.25 -13.32 25.34
N GLN A 320 -7.49 -13.31 26.65
CA GLN A 320 -7.31 -14.50 27.50
C GLN A 320 -8.22 -15.66 27.10
N LEU A 321 -9.45 -15.36 26.66
CA LEU A 321 -10.38 -16.39 26.22
C LEU A 321 -9.97 -16.98 24.86
N ASP A 322 -9.45 -16.16 23.96
CA ASP A 322 -8.98 -16.60 22.64
C ASP A 322 -7.79 -17.55 22.74
N VAL A 323 -6.86 -17.27 23.66
CA VAL A 323 -5.77 -18.21 24.00
C VAL A 323 -6.34 -19.53 24.53
N LYS A 324 -7.29 -19.47 25.48
CA LYS A 324 -7.91 -20.68 26.05
C LYS A 324 -8.65 -21.51 25.00
N ILE A 325 -9.35 -20.88 24.06
CA ILE A 325 -10.07 -21.58 22.98
C ILE A 325 -9.09 -22.31 22.07
N THR A 326 -7.95 -21.68 21.77
CA THR A 326 -6.91 -22.25 20.92
C THR A 326 -6.28 -23.50 21.55
N GLU A 327 -6.11 -23.50 22.87
CA GLU A 327 -5.51 -24.61 23.63
C GLU A 327 -6.53 -25.67 24.11
N ALA A 328 -7.83 -25.37 24.03
CA ALA A 328 -8.89 -26.23 24.56
C ALA A 328 -9.16 -27.48 23.70
N ALA A 329 -9.54 -28.56 24.38
CA ALA A 329 -10.09 -29.74 23.73
C ALA A 329 -11.45 -29.42 23.08
N ASP A 330 -11.79 -30.13 21.99
CA ASP A 330 -13.00 -29.83 21.20
C ASP A 330 -14.31 -29.87 22.01
N GLN A 331 -14.38 -30.72 23.03
CA GLN A 331 -15.53 -30.82 23.94
C GLN A 331 -15.78 -29.56 24.78
N ASP A 332 -14.74 -28.76 25.04
CA ASP A 332 -14.81 -27.56 25.88
C ASP A 332 -15.07 -26.28 25.06
N LYS A 333 -14.78 -26.31 23.75
CA LYS A 333 -14.95 -25.18 22.82
C LYS A 333 -16.38 -24.62 22.77
N PRO A 334 -17.48 -25.42 22.79
CA PRO A 334 -18.83 -24.87 22.76
C PRO A 334 -19.14 -23.91 23.91
N GLY A 335 -18.66 -24.22 25.11
CA GLY A 335 -18.84 -23.35 26.28
C GLY A 335 -18.00 -22.07 26.18
N LEU A 336 -16.76 -22.19 25.71
CA LEU A 336 -15.84 -21.07 25.54
C LEU A 336 -16.29 -20.10 24.44
N ASN A 337 -16.71 -20.61 23.28
CA ASN A 337 -17.24 -19.80 22.19
C ASN A 337 -18.56 -19.10 22.58
N ALA A 338 -19.43 -19.75 23.37
CA ALA A 338 -20.61 -19.08 23.93
C ALA A 338 -20.24 -17.90 24.84
N ASN A 339 -19.14 -18.01 25.60
CA ASN A 339 -18.62 -16.89 26.40
C ASN A 339 -17.97 -15.82 25.51
N ARG A 340 -17.29 -16.21 24.44
CA ARG A 340 -16.68 -15.30 23.46
C ARG A 340 -17.75 -14.45 22.79
N ALA A 341 -18.86 -15.05 22.38
CA ALA A 341 -20.01 -14.35 21.81
C ALA A 341 -20.61 -13.32 22.78
N LYS A 342 -20.80 -13.70 24.05
CA LYS A 342 -21.28 -12.77 25.09
C LYS A 342 -20.32 -11.61 25.30
N LEU A 343 -19.02 -11.87 25.25
CA LEU A 343 -17.98 -10.88 25.49
C LEU A 343 -17.89 -9.88 24.34
N LEU A 344 -17.89 -10.35 23.09
CA LEU A 344 -17.96 -9.49 21.90
C LEU A 344 -19.24 -8.64 21.88
N MET A 345 -20.37 -9.20 22.30
CA MET A 345 -21.61 -8.43 22.45
C MET A 345 -21.47 -7.35 23.53
N ALA A 346 -20.88 -7.65 24.69
CA ALA A 346 -20.65 -6.68 25.75
C ALA A 346 -19.68 -5.57 25.32
N ILE A 347 -18.68 -5.90 24.49
CA ILE A 347 -17.76 -4.94 23.87
C ILE A 347 -18.54 -4.03 22.91
N ALA A 348 -19.35 -4.60 22.01
CA ALA A 348 -20.20 -3.82 21.10
C ALA A 348 -21.16 -2.89 21.84
N GLU A 349 -21.77 -3.34 22.94
CA GLU A 349 -22.65 -2.53 23.79
C GLU A 349 -21.91 -1.43 24.57
N ALA A 350 -20.60 -1.60 24.81
CA ALA A 350 -19.76 -0.62 25.48
C ALA A 350 -19.16 0.42 24.52
N MET A 351 -19.31 0.24 23.20
CA MET A 351 -18.80 1.19 22.21
C MET A 351 -19.57 2.52 22.25
N PRO A 352 -18.87 3.66 22.33
CA PRO A 352 -19.51 4.98 22.37
C PRO A 352 -20.01 5.42 20.99
N ASN A 353 -19.41 4.90 19.92
CA ASN A 353 -19.73 5.25 18.53
C ASN A 353 -20.52 4.13 17.85
N ALA A 354 -21.57 4.50 17.12
CA ALA A 354 -22.39 3.59 16.34
C ALA A 354 -21.58 2.83 15.27
N ALA A 355 -20.60 3.47 14.62
CA ALA A 355 -19.78 2.83 13.60
C ALA A 355 -18.85 1.75 14.18
N GLU A 356 -18.21 2.03 15.32
CA GLU A 356 -17.36 1.06 16.03
C GLU A 356 -18.20 -0.09 16.59
N ARG A 357 -19.38 0.23 17.15
CA ARG A 357 -20.36 -0.78 17.56
C ARG A 357 -20.73 -1.70 16.42
N GLU A 358 -21.02 -1.16 15.24
CA GLU A 358 -21.35 -1.94 14.05
C GLU A 358 -20.19 -2.86 13.63
N GLN A 359 -18.95 -2.40 13.71
CA GLN A 359 -17.77 -3.24 13.46
C GLN A 359 -17.64 -4.41 14.44
N TRP A 360 -17.85 -4.17 15.73
CA TRP A 360 -17.83 -5.26 16.73
C TRP A 360 -19.00 -6.23 16.56
N LEU A 361 -20.16 -5.74 16.13
CA LEU A 361 -21.29 -6.59 15.78
C LEU A 361 -20.99 -7.46 14.54
N MET A 362 -20.31 -6.91 13.53
CA MET A 362 -19.85 -7.70 12.38
C MET A 362 -18.85 -8.79 12.81
N GLN A 363 -17.85 -8.45 13.62
CA GLN A 363 -16.89 -9.44 14.16
C GLN A 363 -17.59 -10.53 14.98
N LEU A 364 -18.62 -10.17 15.76
CA LEU A 364 -19.44 -11.13 16.48
C LEU A 364 -20.16 -12.08 15.50
N ALA A 365 -20.77 -11.56 14.44
CA ALA A 365 -21.44 -12.38 13.43
C ALA A 365 -20.47 -13.32 12.71
N ASP A 366 -19.29 -12.83 12.31
CA ASP A 366 -18.24 -13.62 11.65
C ASP A 366 -17.77 -14.77 12.53
N MET A 367 -17.41 -14.46 13.78
CA MET A 367 -16.92 -15.44 14.74
C MET A 367 -17.99 -16.50 15.05
N VAL A 368 -19.23 -16.09 15.30
CA VAL A 368 -20.31 -17.03 15.62
C VAL A 368 -20.68 -17.87 14.40
N SER A 369 -20.66 -17.28 13.20
CA SER A 369 -20.89 -18.02 11.95
C SER A 369 -19.81 -19.07 11.75
N ALA A 370 -18.53 -18.70 11.79
CA ALA A 370 -17.42 -19.62 11.60
C ALA A 370 -17.41 -20.77 12.62
N SER A 371 -17.59 -20.45 13.91
CA SER A 371 -17.64 -21.46 14.97
C SER A 371 -18.88 -22.35 14.92
N ALA A 372 -19.98 -21.88 14.33
CA ALA A 372 -21.13 -22.75 14.07
C ALA A 372 -20.85 -23.72 12.91
N GLN A 373 -20.16 -23.27 11.86
CA GLN A 373 -19.84 -24.09 10.69
C GLN A 373 -18.88 -25.22 11.00
N ASP A 374 -17.85 -24.96 11.81
CA ASP A 374 -16.87 -25.98 12.20
C ASP A 374 -17.34 -26.85 13.39
N GLY A 375 -18.53 -26.59 13.92
CA GLY A 375 -19.14 -27.32 15.03
C GLY A 375 -18.58 -26.98 16.42
N SER A 376 -17.63 -26.05 16.53
CA SER A 376 -17.06 -25.61 17.82
C SER A 376 -18.01 -24.72 18.62
N TYR A 377 -19.12 -24.26 18.03
CA TYR A 377 -20.23 -23.60 18.71
C TYR A 377 -21.60 -23.98 18.09
N PRO A 378 -22.15 -25.17 18.39
CA PRO A 378 -23.38 -25.66 17.75
C PRO A 378 -24.63 -24.78 17.95
N LYS A 379 -24.65 -23.99 19.04
CA LYS A 379 -25.73 -23.02 19.33
C LYS A 379 -25.56 -21.68 18.62
N GLY A 380 -24.52 -21.51 17.81
CA GLY A 380 -24.23 -20.26 17.12
C GLY A 380 -25.32 -19.83 16.14
N ILE A 381 -25.96 -20.78 15.44
CA ILE A 381 -27.08 -20.47 14.53
C ILE A 381 -28.26 -19.86 15.29
N ASP A 382 -28.62 -20.43 16.44
CA ASP A 382 -29.69 -19.89 17.29
C ASP A 382 -29.31 -18.53 17.88
N PHE A 383 -28.04 -18.34 18.22
CA PHE A 383 -27.51 -17.06 18.70
C PHE A 383 -27.65 -15.97 17.62
N LEU A 384 -27.22 -16.25 16.39
CA LEU A 384 -27.34 -15.30 15.27
C LEU A 384 -28.80 -14.95 15.01
N ARG A 385 -29.71 -15.94 15.02
CA ARG A 385 -31.16 -15.71 14.88
C ARG A 385 -31.71 -14.80 15.98
N GLY A 386 -31.27 -15.01 17.22
CA GLY A 386 -31.65 -14.15 18.35
C GLY A 386 -31.13 -12.71 18.18
N MET A 387 -29.90 -12.55 17.68
CA MET A 387 -29.31 -11.25 17.39
C MET A 387 -30.05 -10.53 16.25
N GLU A 388 -30.42 -11.23 15.17
CA GLU A 388 -31.25 -10.64 14.10
C GLU A 388 -32.55 -10.03 14.67
N GLN A 389 -33.25 -10.76 15.54
CA GLN A 389 -34.47 -10.25 16.18
C GLN A 389 -34.17 -9.03 17.05
N LYS A 390 -33.12 -9.10 17.89
CA LYS A 390 -32.70 -7.98 18.75
C LYS A 390 -32.35 -6.73 17.94
N LEU A 391 -31.63 -6.88 16.83
CA LEU A 391 -31.26 -5.77 15.94
C LEU A 391 -32.51 -5.16 15.26
N ARG A 392 -33.49 -5.98 14.86
CA ARG A 392 -34.77 -5.49 14.34
C ARG A 392 -35.60 -4.75 15.38
N ASP A 393 -35.71 -5.31 16.58
CA ASP A 393 -36.45 -4.69 17.69
C ASP A 393 -35.85 -3.34 18.08
N ASN A 394 -34.52 -3.24 18.04
CA ASN A 394 -33.77 -2.01 18.26
C ASN A 394 -33.77 -1.05 17.06
N LYS A 395 -34.37 -1.44 15.92
CA LYS A 395 -34.45 -0.65 14.68
C LYS A 395 -33.08 -0.21 14.15
N GLU A 396 -32.12 -1.13 14.18
CA GLU A 396 -30.77 -0.93 13.65
C GLU A 396 -30.78 -0.81 12.12
N SER A 397 -29.62 -0.48 11.54
CA SER A 397 -29.47 -0.33 10.09
C SER A 397 -29.82 -1.63 9.34
N ILE A 398 -30.38 -1.50 8.13
CA ILE A 398 -30.62 -2.65 7.26
C ILE A 398 -29.30 -3.38 6.95
N GLY A 399 -28.19 -2.63 6.86
CA GLY A 399 -26.84 -3.17 6.67
C GLY A 399 -26.52 -4.25 7.70
N ILE A 400 -26.49 -3.91 9.00
CA ILE A 400 -26.13 -4.87 10.05
C ILE A 400 -27.16 -5.99 10.23
N ILE A 401 -28.46 -5.72 10.03
CA ILE A 401 -29.49 -6.76 10.08
C ILE A 401 -29.26 -7.79 8.97
N SER A 402 -29.04 -7.31 7.74
CA SER A 402 -28.77 -8.18 6.59
C SER A 402 -27.43 -8.92 6.71
N TYR A 403 -26.43 -8.31 7.36
CA TYR A 403 -25.15 -8.95 7.68
C TYR A 403 -25.34 -10.20 8.55
N PHE A 404 -26.08 -10.07 9.66
CA PHE A 404 -26.35 -11.20 10.56
C PHE A 404 -27.18 -12.28 9.89
N GLU A 405 -28.22 -11.89 9.13
CA GLU A 405 -29.07 -12.86 8.43
C GLU A 405 -28.27 -13.65 7.40
N PHE A 406 -27.42 -13.00 6.60
CA PHE A 406 -26.53 -13.66 5.63
C PHE A 406 -25.54 -14.63 6.30
N HIS A 407 -24.94 -14.23 7.42
CA HIS A 407 -24.00 -15.07 8.17
C HIS A 407 -24.67 -16.26 8.86
N ARG A 408 -25.89 -16.10 9.36
CA ARG A 408 -26.69 -17.21 9.91
C ARG A 408 -27.08 -18.19 8.82
N MET A 409 -27.56 -17.67 7.70
CA MET A 409 -27.90 -18.42 6.49
C MET A 409 -26.73 -19.28 6.04
N SER A 410 -25.55 -18.67 5.88
CA SER A 410 -24.32 -19.37 5.52
C SER A 410 -23.93 -20.42 6.56
N ALA A 411 -23.96 -20.06 7.85
CA ALA A 411 -23.66 -20.98 8.94
C ALA A 411 -24.57 -22.21 8.92
N GLN A 412 -25.87 -22.02 8.66
CA GLN A 412 -26.83 -23.10 8.60
C GLN A 412 -26.54 -24.05 7.44
N TYR A 413 -26.31 -23.52 6.23
CA TYR A 413 -26.00 -24.35 5.07
C TYR A 413 -24.74 -25.20 5.28
N TYR A 414 -23.64 -24.60 5.74
CA TYR A 414 -22.38 -25.32 5.95
C TYR A 414 -22.43 -26.28 7.14
N ALA A 415 -23.12 -25.93 8.23
CA ALA A 415 -23.32 -26.84 9.34
C ALA A 415 -24.12 -28.09 8.92
N GLU A 416 -25.18 -27.91 8.11
CA GLU A 416 -25.97 -29.04 7.60
C GLU A 416 -25.16 -29.90 6.61
N THR A 417 -24.36 -29.28 5.73
CA THR A 417 -23.66 -29.99 4.64
C THR A 417 -22.30 -30.59 5.00
N LEU A 418 -21.61 -30.06 6.02
CA LEU A 418 -20.30 -30.55 6.46
C LEU A 418 -20.37 -31.49 7.66
N ALA A 419 -21.39 -31.35 8.53
CA ALA A 419 -21.47 -32.14 9.76
C ALA A 419 -22.18 -33.48 9.57
N ASP A 420 -23.12 -33.59 8.62
CA ASP A 420 -23.89 -34.81 8.37
C ASP A 420 -23.39 -35.53 7.11
N PRO A 421 -22.74 -36.70 7.24
CA PRO A 421 -22.25 -37.47 6.10
C PRO A 421 -23.37 -38.06 5.22
N ASP A 422 -24.60 -38.13 5.73
CA ASP A 422 -25.78 -38.65 5.02
C ASP A 422 -26.69 -37.53 4.49
N VAL A 423 -26.22 -36.27 4.52
CA VAL A 423 -27.00 -35.11 4.08
C VAL A 423 -27.43 -35.25 2.62
N ASP A 424 -28.70 -34.92 2.37
CA ASP A 424 -29.19 -34.72 1.01
C ASP A 424 -28.68 -33.37 0.48
N TYR A 425 -27.47 -33.38 -0.09
CA TYR A 425 -26.81 -32.20 -0.64
C TYR A 425 -27.67 -31.47 -1.67
N ALA A 426 -28.43 -32.19 -2.50
CA ALA A 426 -29.28 -31.58 -3.51
C ALA A 426 -30.42 -30.78 -2.86
N LYS A 427 -31.05 -31.35 -1.83
CA LYS A 427 -32.08 -30.66 -1.07
C LYS A 427 -31.54 -29.48 -0.28
N ALA A 428 -30.39 -29.64 0.38
CA ALA A 428 -29.73 -28.56 1.12
C ALA A 428 -29.33 -27.40 0.19
N GLN A 429 -28.80 -27.72 -0.99
CA GLN A 429 -28.43 -26.72 -2.00
C GLN A 429 -29.64 -26.02 -2.61
N ALA A 430 -30.74 -26.74 -2.89
CA ALA A 430 -31.98 -26.13 -3.37
C ALA A 430 -32.55 -25.16 -2.34
N LYS A 431 -32.61 -25.58 -1.06
CA LYS A 431 -33.01 -24.71 0.05
C LYS A 431 -32.10 -23.48 0.17
N TRP A 432 -30.79 -23.67 0.02
CA TRP A 432 -29.83 -22.58 0.06
C TRP A 432 -30.07 -21.53 -1.02
N GLN A 433 -30.38 -21.98 -2.24
CA GLN A 433 -30.73 -21.08 -3.35
C GLN A 433 -32.02 -20.31 -3.05
N GLU A 434 -33.07 -20.99 -2.57
CA GLU A 434 -34.32 -20.35 -2.17
C GLU A 434 -34.10 -19.29 -1.07
N ASP A 435 -33.29 -19.61 -0.06
CA ASP A 435 -33.00 -18.68 1.03
C ASP A 435 -32.21 -17.46 0.51
N LEU A 436 -31.24 -17.64 -0.40
CA LEU A 436 -30.47 -16.55 -1.03
C LEU A 436 -31.35 -15.65 -1.91
N GLU A 437 -32.23 -16.22 -2.72
CA GLU A 437 -33.19 -15.46 -3.54
C GLU A 437 -34.11 -14.63 -2.65
N ALA A 438 -34.69 -15.25 -1.61
CA ALA A 438 -35.53 -14.56 -0.64
C ALA A 438 -34.77 -13.46 0.13
N PHE A 439 -33.48 -13.64 0.38
CA PHE A 439 -32.62 -12.62 1.00
C PHE A 439 -32.46 -11.41 0.08
N ILE A 440 -32.18 -11.62 -1.21
CA ILE A 440 -32.02 -10.54 -2.19
C ILE A 440 -33.33 -9.77 -2.36
N GLU A 441 -34.47 -10.46 -2.45
CA GLU A 441 -35.79 -9.81 -2.54
C GLU A 441 -36.11 -8.98 -1.30
N ARG A 442 -35.72 -9.45 -0.11
CA ARG A 442 -35.94 -8.76 1.15
C ARG A 442 -35.01 -7.57 1.33
N TYR A 443 -33.79 -7.64 0.78
CA TYR A 443 -32.73 -6.67 0.97
C TYR A 443 -32.09 -6.20 -0.35
N PRO A 444 -32.88 -5.61 -1.27
CA PRO A 444 -32.39 -5.23 -2.59
C PRO A 444 -31.28 -4.17 -2.55
N GLU A 445 -31.27 -3.32 -1.51
CA GLU A 445 -30.26 -2.28 -1.32
C GLU A 445 -29.10 -2.72 -0.40
N SER A 446 -29.11 -3.96 0.10
CA SER A 446 -28.04 -4.41 1.01
C SER A 446 -26.73 -4.60 0.24
N PRO A 447 -25.59 -4.12 0.78
CA PRO A 447 -24.28 -4.39 0.19
C PRO A 447 -23.95 -5.90 0.14
N HIS A 448 -24.63 -6.74 0.93
CA HIS A 448 -24.49 -8.20 0.91
C HIS A 448 -25.32 -8.87 -0.18
N GLY A 449 -26.23 -8.14 -0.84
CA GLY A 449 -26.99 -8.65 -1.98
C GLY A 449 -26.07 -9.06 -3.13
N ALA A 450 -24.99 -8.31 -3.38
CA ALA A 450 -24.00 -8.66 -4.40
C ALA A 450 -23.30 -10.00 -4.11
N GLU A 451 -23.02 -10.29 -2.85
CA GLU A 451 -22.38 -11.55 -2.44
C GLU A 451 -23.36 -12.72 -2.53
N ALA A 452 -24.61 -12.52 -2.10
CA ALA A 452 -25.67 -13.51 -2.27
C ALA A 452 -25.89 -13.86 -3.76
N LEU A 453 -25.95 -12.85 -4.63
CA LEU A 453 -26.03 -13.04 -6.08
C LEU A 453 -24.80 -13.77 -6.62
N ARG A 454 -23.60 -13.45 -6.12
CA ARG A 454 -22.36 -14.12 -6.52
C ARG A 454 -22.41 -15.62 -6.17
N MET A 455 -22.89 -15.96 -4.98
CA MET A 455 -23.08 -17.35 -4.56
C MET A 455 -24.11 -18.08 -5.44
N LEU A 456 -25.25 -17.45 -5.75
CA LEU A 456 -26.24 -17.99 -6.69
C LEU A 456 -25.64 -18.23 -8.08
N ALA A 457 -24.89 -17.26 -8.59
CA ALA A 457 -24.24 -17.34 -9.90
C ALA A 457 -23.25 -18.51 -9.97
N ILE A 458 -22.36 -18.65 -8.97
CA ILE A 458 -21.38 -19.74 -8.91
C ILE A 458 -22.07 -21.10 -8.77
N ASN A 459 -23.06 -21.21 -7.88
CA ASN A 459 -23.77 -22.47 -7.66
C ASN A 459 -24.52 -22.93 -8.91
N THR A 460 -25.19 -22.02 -9.61
CA THR A 460 -25.89 -22.32 -10.85
C THR A 460 -24.94 -22.65 -11.99
N GLU A 461 -23.77 -21.98 -12.05
CA GLU A 461 -22.71 -22.33 -13.01
C GLU A 461 -22.17 -23.74 -12.76
N MET A 462 -21.85 -24.09 -11.51
CA MET A 462 -21.36 -25.42 -11.13
C MET A 462 -22.38 -26.52 -11.39
N ALA A 463 -23.68 -26.20 -11.33
CA ALA A 463 -24.77 -27.09 -11.73
C ALA A 463 -24.95 -27.21 -13.26
N GLY A 464 -24.15 -26.49 -14.06
CA GLY A 464 -24.24 -26.47 -15.52
C GLY A 464 -25.35 -25.58 -16.08
N ASN A 465 -26.03 -24.80 -15.25
CA ASN A 465 -27.09 -23.88 -15.67
C ASN A 465 -26.51 -22.50 -15.99
N ASN A 466 -25.79 -22.43 -17.12
CA ASN A 466 -25.09 -21.22 -17.54
C ASN A 466 -26.03 -20.03 -17.77
N ASP A 467 -27.25 -20.26 -18.24
CA ASP A 467 -28.23 -19.19 -18.45
C ASP A 467 -28.64 -18.54 -17.12
N ALA A 468 -28.84 -19.34 -16.06
CA ALA A 468 -29.11 -18.81 -14.73
C ALA A 468 -27.89 -18.08 -14.16
N ALA A 469 -26.69 -18.66 -14.28
CA ALA A 469 -25.46 -18.03 -13.82
C ALA A 469 -25.24 -16.66 -14.48
N ILE A 470 -25.41 -16.57 -15.80
CA ILE A 470 -25.28 -15.31 -16.54
C ILE A 470 -26.32 -14.27 -16.06
N ARG A 471 -27.57 -14.68 -15.77
CA ARG A 471 -28.57 -13.75 -15.24
C ARG A 471 -28.12 -13.17 -13.90
N TRP A 472 -27.69 -14.01 -12.96
CA TRP A 472 -27.22 -13.56 -11.65
C TRP A 472 -25.97 -12.69 -11.74
N TYR A 473 -24.98 -13.05 -12.56
CA TYR A 473 -23.81 -12.20 -12.78
C TYR A 473 -24.18 -10.84 -13.40
N ARG A 474 -25.11 -10.80 -14.36
CA ARG A 474 -25.58 -9.52 -14.92
C ARG A 474 -26.29 -8.67 -13.89
N GLN A 475 -27.10 -9.29 -13.02
CA GLN A 475 -27.76 -8.57 -11.95
C GLN A 475 -26.75 -7.92 -10.98
N ILE A 476 -25.61 -8.57 -10.70
CA ILE A 476 -24.52 -7.93 -9.93
C ILE A 476 -24.01 -6.67 -10.64
N LEU A 477 -23.82 -6.72 -11.96
CA LEU A 477 -23.30 -5.59 -12.75
C LEU A 477 -24.31 -4.43 -12.81
N GLU A 478 -25.61 -4.74 -12.79
CA GLU A 478 -26.69 -3.75 -12.87
C GLU A 478 -27.00 -3.13 -11.50
N ASP A 479 -27.24 -3.97 -10.49
CA ASP A 479 -27.72 -3.55 -9.17
C ASP A 479 -26.57 -3.09 -8.25
N PHE A 480 -25.36 -3.64 -8.44
CA PHE A 480 -24.22 -3.43 -7.54
C PHE A 480 -22.92 -3.01 -8.27
N PRO A 481 -22.92 -1.91 -9.05
CA PRO A 481 -21.78 -1.52 -9.90
C PRO A 481 -20.52 -1.08 -9.13
N GLN A 482 -20.60 -0.90 -7.81
CA GLN A 482 -19.47 -0.57 -6.93
C GLN A 482 -19.00 -1.77 -6.09
N SER A 483 -19.62 -2.95 -6.23
CA SER A 483 -19.25 -4.13 -5.46
C SER A 483 -17.90 -4.70 -5.94
N PRO A 484 -17.07 -5.24 -5.03
CA PRO A 484 -15.89 -6.02 -5.39
C PRO A 484 -16.21 -7.19 -6.34
N ALA A 485 -17.44 -7.72 -6.30
CA ALA A 485 -17.88 -8.82 -7.17
C ALA A 485 -17.98 -8.44 -8.66
N VAL A 486 -17.97 -7.14 -9.01
CA VAL A 486 -18.15 -6.65 -10.38
C VAL A 486 -17.09 -7.20 -11.34
N ALA A 487 -15.82 -7.23 -10.93
CA ALA A 487 -14.73 -7.71 -11.80
C ALA A 487 -14.92 -9.17 -12.19
N ILE A 488 -15.17 -10.04 -11.19
CA ILE A 488 -15.44 -11.47 -11.38
C ILE A 488 -16.72 -11.67 -12.21
N ALA A 489 -17.80 -10.95 -11.89
CA ALA A 489 -19.06 -11.07 -12.60
C ALA A 489 -18.91 -10.70 -14.09
N GLN A 490 -18.20 -9.61 -14.39
CA GLN A 490 -17.95 -9.19 -15.77
C GLN A 490 -17.11 -10.22 -16.53
N GLY A 491 -16.08 -10.77 -15.89
CA GLY A 491 -15.27 -11.84 -16.47
C GLY A 491 -16.07 -13.12 -16.71
N ALA A 492 -16.91 -13.51 -15.77
CA ALA A 492 -17.74 -14.71 -15.88
C ALA A 492 -18.76 -14.57 -17.02
N VAL A 493 -19.44 -13.43 -17.13
CA VAL A 493 -20.32 -13.14 -18.28
C VAL A 493 -19.54 -13.17 -19.60
N THR A 494 -18.34 -12.61 -19.62
CA THR A 494 -17.46 -12.62 -20.81
C THR A 494 -17.14 -14.06 -21.23
N ARG A 495 -16.72 -14.91 -20.28
CA ARG A 495 -16.39 -16.32 -20.52
C ARG A 495 -17.62 -17.12 -20.93
N LEU A 496 -18.70 -17.07 -20.15
CA LEU A 496 -19.89 -17.90 -20.36
C LEU A 496 -20.60 -17.55 -21.68
N THR A 497 -20.42 -16.32 -22.19
CA THR A 497 -20.95 -15.90 -23.50
C THR A 497 -19.91 -15.88 -24.62
N SER A 498 -18.74 -16.50 -24.41
CA SER A 498 -17.61 -16.41 -25.35
C SER A 498 -17.70 -17.34 -26.55
N GLU A 499 -18.49 -18.42 -26.51
CA GLU A 499 -18.60 -19.37 -27.63
C GLU A 499 -19.02 -18.68 -28.93
N GLY A 500 -18.30 -18.98 -30.02
CA GLY A 500 -18.45 -18.31 -31.31
C GLY A 500 -17.89 -16.88 -31.37
N ARG A 501 -17.26 -16.38 -30.29
CA ARG A 501 -16.66 -15.04 -30.22
C ARG A 501 -15.15 -15.12 -29.97
N THR A 502 -14.46 -14.01 -30.22
CA THR A 502 -13.04 -13.88 -29.87
C THR A 502 -12.89 -13.38 -28.44
N ILE A 503 -11.91 -13.92 -27.71
CA ILE A 503 -11.50 -13.41 -26.39
C ILE A 503 -10.10 -12.79 -26.45
N GLN A 504 -9.70 -12.09 -25.39
CA GLN A 504 -8.36 -11.53 -25.24
C GLN A 504 -7.60 -12.29 -24.16
N LEU A 505 -6.35 -12.63 -24.45
CA LEU A 505 -5.40 -13.11 -23.46
C LEU A 505 -4.01 -12.63 -23.87
N LYS A 506 -3.39 -11.81 -23.01
CA LYS A 506 -2.06 -11.23 -23.23
C LYS A 506 -1.28 -11.20 -21.92
N GLY A 507 0.02 -11.44 -22.00
CA GLY A 507 0.89 -11.36 -20.83
C GLY A 507 2.30 -11.83 -21.11
N ASP A 508 3.20 -11.56 -20.16
CA ASP A 508 4.56 -12.05 -20.19
C ASP A 508 4.60 -13.49 -19.65
N ALA A 509 5.29 -14.38 -20.38
CA ALA A 509 5.43 -15.76 -19.96
C ALA A 509 6.59 -15.91 -18.95
N ILE A 510 6.41 -16.77 -17.95
CA ILE A 510 7.35 -16.94 -16.83
C ILE A 510 8.75 -17.42 -17.28
N ARG A 511 8.81 -18.20 -18.36
CA ARG A 511 10.07 -18.67 -19.00
C ARG A 511 10.56 -17.73 -20.12
N GLY A 512 10.10 -16.48 -20.13
CA GLY A 512 10.40 -15.47 -21.14
C GLY A 512 9.53 -15.56 -22.40
N GLY A 513 9.46 -14.42 -23.10
CA GLY A 513 8.58 -14.22 -24.26
C GLY A 513 7.21 -13.68 -23.88
N LYS A 514 6.43 -13.29 -24.89
CA LYS A 514 5.09 -12.71 -24.73
C LYS A 514 4.02 -13.64 -25.29
N VAL A 515 2.92 -13.80 -24.57
CA VAL A 515 1.69 -14.41 -25.06
C VAL A 515 0.79 -13.30 -25.58
N ASP A 516 0.30 -13.46 -26.79
CA ASP A 516 -0.82 -12.71 -27.34
C ASP A 516 -1.68 -13.70 -28.12
N LEU A 517 -2.89 -14.01 -27.62
CA LEU A 517 -3.77 -15.02 -28.20
C LEU A 517 -3.99 -14.80 -29.70
N LYS A 518 -4.03 -13.54 -30.16
CA LYS A 518 -4.22 -13.21 -31.58
C LYS A 518 -3.09 -13.76 -32.47
N LYS A 519 -1.89 -13.94 -31.94
CA LYS A 519 -0.74 -14.49 -32.66
C LYS A 519 -0.82 -16.01 -32.86
N TYR A 520 -1.78 -16.67 -32.23
CA TYR A 520 -2.00 -18.12 -32.36
C TYR A 520 -3.10 -18.46 -33.38
N ARG A 521 -3.67 -17.48 -34.10
CA ARG A 521 -4.57 -17.79 -35.23
C ARG A 521 -3.88 -18.73 -36.23
N GLY A 522 -4.65 -19.66 -36.77
CA GLY A 522 -4.17 -20.81 -37.54
C GLY A 522 -3.88 -22.06 -36.71
N LYS A 523 -3.95 -21.98 -35.37
CA LYS A 523 -3.83 -23.12 -34.45
C LYS A 523 -5.05 -23.20 -33.54
N VAL A 524 -5.38 -24.42 -33.12
CA VAL A 524 -6.25 -24.65 -31.98
C VAL A 524 -5.47 -24.35 -30.71
N VAL A 525 -6.06 -23.61 -29.76
CA VAL A 525 -5.42 -23.22 -28.51
C VAL A 525 -6.25 -23.70 -27.33
N VAL A 526 -5.64 -24.44 -26.41
CA VAL A 526 -6.20 -24.74 -25.10
C VAL A 526 -5.67 -23.72 -24.10
N ILE A 527 -6.55 -22.98 -23.44
CA ILE A 527 -6.19 -22.09 -22.32
C ILE A 527 -6.60 -22.80 -21.04
N GLN A 528 -5.64 -23.17 -20.20
CA GLN A 528 -5.88 -23.89 -18.95
C GLN A 528 -5.61 -22.97 -17.75
N TYR A 529 -6.61 -22.72 -16.93
CA TYR A 529 -6.49 -22.12 -15.61
C TYR A 529 -6.23 -23.22 -14.57
N TRP A 530 -5.19 -23.06 -13.74
CA TRP A 530 -4.73 -24.12 -12.85
C TRP A 530 -3.93 -23.61 -11.63
N THR A 531 -3.79 -24.46 -10.61
CA THR A 531 -2.91 -24.24 -9.43
C THR A 531 -2.01 -25.45 -9.21
N THR A 532 -0.84 -25.26 -8.58
CA THR A 532 0.08 -26.38 -8.29
C THR A 532 -0.44 -27.35 -7.24
N THR A 533 -1.43 -26.95 -6.46
CA THR A 533 -2.04 -27.73 -5.37
C THR A 533 -3.30 -28.49 -5.78
N SER A 534 -3.86 -28.25 -6.99
CA SER A 534 -5.08 -28.92 -7.45
C SER A 534 -4.78 -30.32 -8.03
N PRO A 535 -5.25 -31.43 -7.41
CA PRO A 535 -5.00 -32.78 -7.93
C PRO A 535 -5.60 -33.02 -9.32
N LEU A 536 -6.74 -32.39 -9.61
CA LEU A 536 -7.40 -32.47 -10.92
C LEU A 536 -6.55 -31.78 -12.00
N CYS A 537 -5.99 -30.60 -11.72
CA CYS A 537 -5.08 -29.93 -12.65
C CYS A 537 -3.82 -30.77 -12.95
N ILE A 538 -3.29 -31.45 -11.92
CA ILE A 538 -2.12 -32.34 -12.06
C ILE A 538 -2.46 -33.52 -12.98
N ALA A 539 -3.66 -34.10 -12.85
CA ALA A 539 -4.12 -35.17 -13.75
C ALA A 539 -4.27 -34.67 -15.20
N ASP A 540 -4.84 -33.48 -15.39
CA ASP A 540 -5.01 -32.86 -16.71
C ASP A 540 -3.67 -32.64 -17.42
N HIS A 541 -2.61 -32.27 -16.71
CA HIS A 541 -1.29 -32.08 -17.33
C HIS A 541 -0.75 -33.33 -18.03
N ALA A 542 -1.06 -34.53 -17.53
CA ALA A 542 -0.67 -35.77 -18.18
C ALA A 542 -1.40 -35.96 -19.51
N VAL A 543 -2.71 -35.70 -19.53
CA VAL A 543 -3.55 -35.74 -20.73
C VAL A 543 -3.09 -34.70 -21.75
N LEU A 544 -2.96 -33.44 -21.32
CA LEU A 544 -2.50 -32.32 -22.13
C LEU A 544 -1.10 -32.54 -22.72
N SER A 545 -0.18 -33.14 -21.95
CA SER A 545 1.14 -33.51 -22.44
C SER A 545 1.09 -34.56 -23.55
N ASN A 546 0.19 -35.54 -23.46
CA ASN A 546 0.01 -36.53 -24.52
C ASN A 546 -0.62 -35.93 -25.78
N LEU A 547 -1.60 -35.03 -25.62
CA LEU A 547 -2.17 -34.28 -26.73
C LEU A 547 -1.14 -33.40 -27.41
N TYR A 548 -0.33 -32.67 -26.64
CA TYR A 548 0.74 -31.83 -27.18
C TYR A 548 1.81 -32.65 -27.91
N LYS A 549 2.14 -33.86 -27.42
CA LYS A 549 3.02 -34.79 -28.15
C LYS A 549 2.45 -35.22 -29.50
N LYS A 550 1.13 -35.34 -29.66
CA LYS A 550 0.48 -35.79 -30.90
C LYS A 550 0.16 -34.64 -31.87
N TYR A 551 -0.27 -33.50 -31.35
CA TYR A 551 -0.85 -32.38 -32.11
C TYR A 551 -0.09 -31.05 -31.95
N GLY A 552 0.83 -30.96 -30.99
CA GLY A 552 1.47 -29.70 -30.59
C GLY A 552 2.36 -29.06 -31.65
N GLY A 553 2.50 -27.74 -31.54
CA GLY A 553 3.43 -26.92 -32.33
C GLY A 553 2.99 -26.77 -33.78
N ALA A 554 3.84 -27.19 -34.71
CA ALA A 554 3.56 -27.11 -36.16
C ALA A 554 2.38 -27.99 -36.61
N ARG A 555 1.92 -28.92 -35.77
CA ARG A 555 0.80 -29.85 -36.08
C ARG A 555 -0.58 -29.30 -35.73
N GLY A 556 -0.64 -28.05 -35.26
CA GLY A 556 -1.88 -27.28 -35.17
C GLY A 556 -2.46 -27.08 -33.76
N LEU A 557 -1.85 -27.63 -32.70
CA LEU A 557 -2.26 -27.39 -31.31
C LEU A 557 -1.24 -26.52 -30.56
N GLU A 558 -1.73 -25.55 -29.79
CA GLU A 558 -0.99 -24.87 -28.73
C GLU A 558 -1.72 -25.00 -27.40
N ILE A 559 -0.97 -24.95 -26.30
CA ILE A 559 -1.53 -24.87 -24.95
C ILE A 559 -0.98 -23.59 -24.30
N ILE A 560 -1.79 -22.90 -23.52
CA ILE A 560 -1.40 -21.77 -22.69
C ILE A 560 -1.89 -22.07 -21.28
N GLY A 561 -0.96 -22.23 -20.34
CA GLY A 561 -1.32 -22.34 -18.94
C GLY A 561 -1.40 -20.95 -18.32
N VAL A 562 -2.42 -20.72 -17.51
CA VAL A 562 -2.63 -19.53 -16.68
C VAL A 562 -2.68 -20.03 -15.25
N ASN A 563 -1.56 -19.87 -14.53
CA ASN A 563 -1.47 -20.36 -13.17
C ASN A 563 -2.00 -19.30 -12.18
N LEU A 564 -2.79 -19.75 -11.21
CA LEU A 564 -3.45 -18.94 -10.19
C LEU A 564 -2.93 -19.26 -8.78
N ASP A 565 -1.69 -19.75 -8.65
CA ASP A 565 -1.02 -19.77 -7.35
C ASP A 565 -0.81 -18.33 -6.87
N PHE A 566 -0.75 -18.12 -5.55
CA PHE A 566 -0.64 -16.78 -4.99
C PHE A 566 0.72 -16.12 -5.35
N ASP A 567 1.78 -16.93 -5.40
CA ASP A 567 3.13 -16.53 -5.80
C ASP A 567 3.81 -17.52 -6.78
N GLN A 568 4.91 -17.08 -7.41
CA GLN A 568 5.59 -17.85 -8.46
C GLN A 568 6.51 -18.99 -7.97
N LYS A 569 6.76 -19.12 -6.67
CA LYS A 569 7.84 -19.97 -6.14
C LYS A 569 7.58 -21.44 -6.44
N ASP A 570 6.41 -21.93 -6.06
CA ASP A 570 6.02 -23.33 -6.23
C ASP A 570 5.74 -23.66 -7.70
N LEU A 571 5.18 -22.70 -8.43
CA LEU A 571 4.97 -22.77 -9.87
C LEU A 571 6.27 -23.05 -10.64
N ARG A 572 7.34 -22.30 -10.41
CA ARG A 572 8.62 -22.49 -11.13
C ARG A 572 9.21 -23.88 -10.88
N ALA A 573 9.13 -24.36 -9.63
CA ALA A 573 9.57 -25.70 -9.26
C ALA A 573 8.73 -26.77 -9.97
N TYR A 574 7.41 -26.62 -9.96
CA TYR A 574 6.47 -27.54 -10.58
C TYR A 574 6.69 -27.66 -12.10
N ILE A 575 6.78 -26.54 -12.83
CA ILE A 575 6.96 -26.55 -14.30
C ILE A 575 8.32 -27.18 -14.65
N LYS A 576 9.36 -26.98 -13.82
CA LYS A 576 10.69 -27.58 -14.03
C LYS A 576 10.63 -29.10 -13.86
N SER A 577 10.00 -29.58 -12.79
CA SER A 577 9.89 -31.02 -12.48
C SER A 577 9.00 -31.77 -13.47
N ASN A 578 7.84 -31.20 -13.83
CA ASN A 578 6.85 -31.82 -14.71
C ASN A 578 7.10 -31.56 -16.20
N ARG A 579 8.13 -30.76 -16.53
CA ARG A 579 8.56 -30.46 -17.90
C ARG A 579 7.43 -30.00 -18.83
N LEU A 580 6.51 -29.18 -18.34
CA LEU A 580 5.43 -28.62 -19.17
C LEU A 580 6.05 -27.78 -20.31
N PRO A 581 5.86 -28.16 -21.59
CA PRO A 581 6.58 -27.54 -22.71
C PRO A 581 5.93 -26.24 -23.21
N TRP A 582 4.68 -25.98 -22.83
CA TRP A 582 3.92 -24.83 -23.27
C TRP A 582 4.16 -23.57 -22.43
N LYS A 583 3.68 -22.42 -22.94
CA LYS A 583 3.81 -21.14 -22.26
C LYS A 583 2.90 -21.10 -21.03
N GLN A 584 3.43 -20.48 -19.97
CA GLN A 584 2.77 -20.30 -18.69
C GLN A 584 2.67 -18.80 -18.42
N LEU A 585 1.50 -18.33 -18.02
CA LEU A 585 1.21 -16.99 -17.55
C LEU A 585 0.95 -17.05 -16.05
N HIS A 586 1.34 -16.00 -15.33
CA HIS A 586 1.10 -15.85 -13.90
C HIS A 586 1.17 -14.37 -13.53
N GLU A 587 0.26 -13.93 -12.66
CA GLU A 587 0.33 -12.67 -11.93
C GLU A 587 0.04 -12.96 -10.45
N GLU A 588 0.67 -12.21 -9.54
CA GLU A 588 0.44 -12.39 -8.09
C GLU A 588 -1.02 -12.09 -7.72
N GLY A 589 -1.48 -12.69 -6.62
CA GLY A 589 -2.85 -12.52 -6.11
C GLY A 589 -3.79 -13.69 -6.39
N GLY A 590 -3.34 -14.75 -7.07
CA GLY A 590 -4.12 -15.99 -7.25
C GLY A 590 -5.47 -15.76 -7.93
N PHE A 591 -6.57 -16.12 -7.26
CA PHE A 591 -7.94 -15.91 -7.76
C PHE A 591 -8.37 -14.43 -7.82
N ASP A 592 -7.63 -13.52 -7.17
CA ASP A 592 -7.86 -12.08 -7.26
C ASP A 592 -6.99 -11.42 -8.35
N SER A 593 -6.14 -12.19 -9.04
CA SER A 593 -5.29 -11.67 -10.12
C SER A 593 -6.09 -11.20 -11.32
N ARG A 594 -5.48 -10.36 -12.18
CA ARG A 594 -6.10 -9.90 -13.43
C ARG A 594 -6.59 -11.08 -14.27
N PHE A 595 -5.77 -12.13 -14.39
CA PHE A 595 -6.10 -13.27 -15.23
C PHE A 595 -7.33 -14.05 -14.77
N ALA A 596 -7.52 -14.19 -13.46
CA ALA A 596 -8.73 -14.79 -12.90
C ALA A 596 -9.94 -13.88 -13.10
N ASN A 597 -9.80 -12.59 -12.80
CA ASN A 597 -10.87 -11.60 -12.90
C ASN A 597 -11.37 -11.40 -14.35
N GLU A 598 -10.47 -11.31 -15.34
CA GLU A 598 -10.83 -11.09 -16.75
C GLU A 598 -11.73 -12.19 -17.32
N MET A 599 -11.70 -13.40 -16.76
CA MET A 599 -12.50 -14.55 -17.20
C MET A 599 -13.45 -15.09 -16.10
N GLY A 600 -13.56 -14.39 -14.96
CA GLY A 600 -14.40 -14.77 -13.83
C GLY A 600 -14.11 -16.19 -13.33
N VAL A 601 -12.82 -16.51 -13.16
CA VAL A 601 -12.38 -17.83 -12.71
C VAL A 601 -12.45 -17.87 -11.19
N VAL A 602 -13.34 -18.71 -10.67
CA VAL A 602 -13.54 -18.90 -9.21
C VAL A 602 -13.13 -20.30 -8.74
N THR A 603 -12.85 -21.20 -9.68
CA THR A 603 -12.42 -22.57 -9.41
C THR A 603 -11.52 -23.07 -10.52
N VAL A 604 -10.69 -24.07 -10.20
CA VAL A 604 -9.79 -24.75 -11.15
C VAL A 604 -9.91 -26.27 -11.01
N PRO A 605 -9.71 -27.06 -12.08
CA PRO A 605 -9.35 -26.63 -13.44
C PRO A 605 -10.49 -25.94 -14.18
N LEU A 606 -10.14 -24.98 -15.04
CA LEU A 606 -11.03 -24.41 -16.04
C LEU A 606 -10.28 -24.34 -17.37
N MET A 607 -10.86 -24.88 -18.44
CA MET A 607 -10.23 -24.88 -19.76
C MET A 607 -11.12 -24.29 -20.83
N LEU A 608 -10.55 -23.41 -21.65
CA LEU A 608 -11.17 -22.92 -22.86
C LEU A 608 -10.50 -23.53 -24.08
N LEU A 609 -11.30 -23.90 -25.08
CA LEU A 609 -10.84 -24.32 -26.39
C LEU A 609 -11.11 -23.21 -27.40
N VAL A 610 -10.05 -22.74 -28.06
CA VAL A 610 -10.11 -21.70 -29.09
C VAL A 610 -9.73 -22.30 -30.43
N GLY A 611 -10.55 -22.07 -31.46
CA GLY A 611 -10.35 -22.56 -32.81
C GLY A 611 -9.23 -21.84 -33.58
N PRO A 612 -8.85 -22.34 -34.77
CA PRO A 612 -7.82 -21.72 -35.61
C PRO A 612 -8.24 -20.36 -36.17
N ASP A 613 -9.54 -20.12 -36.34
CA ASP A 613 -10.11 -18.81 -36.64
C ASP A 613 -10.03 -17.85 -35.45
N GLY A 614 -9.65 -18.36 -34.27
CA GLY A 614 -9.57 -17.72 -32.96
C GLY A 614 -10.91 -17.35 -32.34
N LEU A 615 -11.98 -18.05 -32.72
CA LEU A 615 -13.25 -18.07 -32.01
C LEU A 615 -13.20 -19.13 -30.90
N VAL A 616 -13.85 -18.88 -29.76
CA VAL A 616 -13.99 -19.88 -28.70
C VAL A 616 -14.94 -20.98 -29.18
N ILE A 617 -14.49 -22.22 -29.11
CA ILE A 617 -15.27 -23.43 -29.40
C ILE A 617 -15.97 -23.92 -28.15
N SER A 618 -15.28 -23.88 -27.00
CA SER A 618 -15.85 -24.23 -25.70
C SER A 618 -15.24 -23.37 -24.61
N ASN A 619 -16.06 -22.90 -23.69
CA ASN A 619 -15.64 -22.05 -22.56
C ASN A 619 -15.36 -22.83 -21.26
N ASN A 620 -15.59 -24.15 -21.26
CA ASN A 620 -15.36 -25.06 -20.13
C ASN A 620 -15.20 -26.52 -20.60
N ILE A 621 -14.21 -26.79 -21.45
CA ILE A 621 -13.96 -28.13 -22.01
C ILE A 621 -13.26 -29.03 -20.99
N GLN A 622 -13.59 -30.32 -20.96
CA GLN A 622 -12.83 -31.29 -20.16
C GLN A 622 -11.60 -31.80 -20.93
N ALA A 623 -10.50 -32.10 -20.25
CA ALA A 623 -9.27 -32.55 -20.92
C ALA A 623 -9.48 -33.78 -21.83
N ALA A 624 -10.38 -34.68 -21.43
CA ALA A 624 -10.74 -35.89 -22.18
C ALA A 624 -11.48 -35.61 -23.49
N GLU A 625 -12.14 -34.46 -23.62
CA GLU A 625 -12.96 -34.09 -24.78
C GLU A 625 -12.13 -33.42 -25.89
N ILE A 626 -10.99 -32.83 -25.53
CA ILE A 626 -10.14 -32.04 -26.43
C ILE A 626 -9.73 -32.83 -27.67
N GLU A 627 -9.38 -34.12 -27.54
CA GLU A 627 -8.96 -34.90 -28.70
C GLU A 627 -10.06 -35.09 -29.73
N SER A 628 -11.30 -35.30 -29.27
CA SER A 628 -12.47 -35.44 -30.14
C SER A 628 -12.71 -34.14 -30.92
N GLU A 629 -12.63 -32.99 -30.25
CA GLU A 629 -12.75 -31.69 -30.90
C GLU A 629 -11.63 -31.44 -31.91
N LEU A 630 -10.39 -31.80 -31.59
CA LEU A 630 -9.26 -31.70 -32.52
C LEU A 630 -9.47 -32.56 -33.78
N GLN A 631 -10.11 -33.71 -33.66
CA GLN A 631 -10.41 -34.57 -34.81
C GLN A 631 -11.50 -33.97 -35.71
N LYS A 632 -12.52 -33.30 -35.14
CA LYS A 632 -13.57 -32.61 -35.89
C LYS A 632 -13.03 -31.41 -36.68
N LEU A 633 -12.05 -30.69 -36.12
CA LEU A 633 -11.47 -29.48 -36.71
C LEU A 633 -10.43 -29.76 -37.79
N ARG A 634 -9.90 -30.99 -37.84
CA ARG A 634 -9.02 -31.40 -38.92
C ARG A 634 -9.86 -31.64 -40.16
N PRO A 635 -9.62 -30.92 -41.28
CA PRO A 635 -10.28 -31.29 -42.52
C PRO A 635 -9.95 -32.77 -42.79
N ALA A 636 -10.98 -33.56 -43.10
CA ALA A 636 -10.80 -34.86 -43.74
C ALA A 636 -10.02 -34.59 -45.02
N THR A 637 -8.70 -34.73 -44.98
CA THR A 637 -7.85 -34.39 -46.11
C THR A 637 -7.73 -35.66 -46.95
N LEU A 638 -8.46 -35.65 -48.07
CA LEU A 638 -8.23 -36.31 -49.37
C LEU A 638 -7.76 -37.78 -49.38
#